data_AF-A0A1S1WUX3-F1
#
_entry.id   AF-A0A1S1WUX3-F1
#
_cell.length_a   1.000
_cell.length_b   1.000
_cell.length_c   1.000
_cell.angle_alpha   90.00
_cell.angle_beta   90.00
_cell.angle_gamma   90.00
#
_symmetry.space_group_name_H-M   'P 1'
#
loop_
_entity.id
_entity.type
_entity.pdbx_description
1 polymer ?
#
loop_
_entity_poly.entity_id
_entity_poly.type
_entity_poly.pdbx_seq_one_letter_code
_entity_poly.pdbx_strand_id
1 'polypeptide(L)'
;MDAGLQIQRQGMRDALRAMTAEAYRQAEPSQPRWPRWVEALRLGPRRHQLTPDTVAILQNLRQMLREGDAGALNIKECASLSLRLEQLAHKLPAGSPLAELSHRLSLQGQAAWAQLARAEAERQLLPQFQRFDHPGASSEQRLGVSVGAGVGLGEGGIGAKATFGVGVGLSRGMDNDDEGFVFQNRGHAVSVQAGVKGGVGAASLSGGVEGGRQKTRFTEFNSAKAFVHLKAEQLAHGSRRDTLGVSARTVVGALIRLFRPGHGNELRHYYRLQQQAGDQQQRLAVLLGWLGQRDASSTLPGGRVPVLPSGESVAIRGAANARVAAAGMGAGVGAALERIEIQADSLTPFWQGITAEQGAARNPVVAAQRLAGIEQKSLALLDRPQDRLGAQPLSRLTGGRSPADCPAGELKSAAGRLAAELDHFCAVAQQRDAGIGRRGGGALVEKSIVSSWQGKSREDALANMALAHAALLLAAGRREDAAEAKAALLDMAPRLYAPPIRHDAEALAGRVGFRDTLELQIRDRSYALDLGGGIGPLGVKAEASLTERERIHHNPVRAGSYKDVRVTLSGNLADAGLLEKLKGALLSQLMPHGLAEQLPAALAGVQSQLAGQAGGGITLLLRFYQPQYQRQADFPAEAAGYRLQLARMSASGDAAVSLSGGIPVQPGVSLELGFAVGVSASTVFYERWGDNSLTAPMMHYLHLQAVGEPERWPGLCQAQAQGLSGLYRQLADEGSAVHKEAEYFLRRQPQDGFGQRFFAAMRAFADGSGSFAQAGAALDEMLQRQYPLWQADKQAFPGLVEHALQA
;
A
#
# COMPACT_ATOMS: atom_id res chain seq x y z
N MET A 1 0.58 -6.31 18.51
CA MET A 1 -0.25 -7.53 18.32
C MET A 1 -1.36 -7.47 19.34
N ASP A 2 -2.61 -7.39 18.92
CA ASP A 2 -3.72 -7.35 19.88
C ASP A 2 -3.88 -8.71 20.57
N ALA A 3 -3.73 -8.70 21.90
CA ALA A 3 -3.86 -9.87 22.76
C ALA A 3 -5.29 -10.48 22.76
N GLY A 4 -6.28 -9.79 22.20
CA GLY A 4 -7.68 -10.22 22.14
C GLY A 4 -8.02 -11.29 21.08
N LEU A 5 -7.07 -11.66 20.22
CA LEU A 5 -7.32 -12.40 18.97
C LEU A 5 -6.84 -13.87 18.97
N GLN A 6 -6.38 -14.40 20.11
CA GLN A 6 -5.80 -15.75 20.19
C GLN A 6 -6.60 -16.66 21.11
N ILE A 7 -6.72 -17.95 20.74
CA ILE A 7 -7.33 -18.96 21.59
C ILE A 7 -6.45 -19.17 22.82
N GLN A 8 -7.01 -18.87 24.00
CA GLN A 8 -6.33 -19.03 25.27
C GLN A 8 -6.17 -20.52 25.60
N ARG A 9 -4.93 -20.92 25.94
CA ARG A 9 -4.60 -22.33 26.23
C ARG A 9 -5.39 -22.87 27.40
N GLN A 10 -5.53 -22.07 28.46
CA GLN A 10 -6.23 -22.48 29.68
C GLN A 10 -7.73 -22.72 29.42
N GLY A 11 -8.40 -21.80 28.72
CA GLY A 11 -9.81 -21.97 28.35
C GLY A 11 -10.05 -23.21 27.49
N MET A 12 -9.17 -23.50 26.53
CA MET A 12 -9.28 -24.73 25.71
C MET A 12 -9.00 -26.00 26.52
N ARG A 13 -8.07 -25.97 27.49
CA ARG A 13 -7.80 -27.10 28.40
C ARG A 13 -9.01 -27.45 29.26
N ASP A 14 -9.72 -26.42 29.74
CA ASP A 14 -10.90 -26.60 30.59
C ASP A 14 -12.11 -27.09 29.77
N ALA A 15 -12.31 -26.57 28.55
CA ALA A 15 -13.29 -27.09 27.60
C ALA A 15 -13.04 -28.57 27.26
N LEU A 16 -11.80 -28.94 26.90
CA LEU A 16 -11.45 -30.33 26.58
C LEU A 16 -11.59 -31.27 27.79
N ARG A 17 -11.34 -30.78 29.02
CA ARG A 17 -11.57 -31.54 30.26
C ARG A 17 -13.04 -31.84 30.46
N ALA A 18 -13.91 -30.84 30.27
CA ALA A 18 -15.35 -30.99 30.37
C ALA A 18 -15.91 -31.92 29.28
N MET A 19 -15.43 -31.79 28.03
CA MET A 19 -15.76 -32.71 26.94
C MET A 19 -15.33 -34.15 27.23
N THR A 20 -14.16 -34.34 27.86
CA THR A 20 -13.68 -35.67 28.26
C THR A 20 -14.60 -36.27 29.33
N ALA A 21 -14.96 -35.51 30.37
CA ALA A 21 -15.84 -35.97 31.43
C ALA A 21 -17.24 -36.32 30.92
N GLU A 22 -17.78 -35.50 30.00
CA GLU A 22 -19.08 -35.76 29.38
C GLU A 22 -19.04 -36.96 28.42
N ALA A 23 -17.95 -37.13 27.67
CA ALA A 23 -17.74 -38.33 26.84
C ALA A 23 -17.70 -39.62 27.68
N TYR A 24 -17.06 -39.58 28.86
CA TYR A 24 -17.08 -40.69 29.81
C TYR A 24 -18.50 -40.91 30.39
N ARG A 25 -19.20 -39.85 30.77
CA ARG A 25 -20.58 -39.92 31.31
C ARG A 25 -21.58 -40.52 30.30
N GLN A 26 -21.44 -40.19 29.02
CA GLN A 26 -22.28 -40.75 27.95
C GLN A 26 -21.88 -42.19 27.57
N ALA A 27 -20.63 -42.58 27.86
CA ALA A 27 -20.14 -43.94 27.69
C ALA A 27 -20.47 -44.87 28.87
N GLU A 28 -20.74 -44.32 30.07
CA GLU A 28 -21.26 -45.07 31.19
C GLU A 28 -22.71 -45.50 30.93
N PRO A 29 -23.04 -46.80 31.07
CA PRO A 29 -24.40 -47.26 30.87
C PRO A 29 -25.30 -46.64 31.95
N SER A 30 -26.30 -45.85 31.52
CA SER A 30 -27.45 -45.53 32.36
C SER A 30 -28.01 -46.84 32.91
N GLN A 31 -27.95 -47.08 34.22
CA GLN A 31 -28.63 -48.21 34.84
C GLN A 31 -30.11 -48.21 34.39
N PRO A 32 -30.61 -49.25 33.70
CA PRO A 32 -32.01 -49.28 33.33
C PRO A 32 -32.81 -49.76 34.55
N ARG A 33 -33.74 -48.95 35.05
CA ARG A 33 -34.89 -49.44 35.81
C ARG A 33 -35.81 -50.22 34.87
N TRP A 34 -35.45 -51.45 34.52
CA TRP A 34 -36.35 -52.36 33.82
C TRP A 34 -36.43 -53.70 34.57
N PRO A 35 -37.61 -54.30 34.73
CA PRO A 35 -37.74 -55.60 35.37
C PRO A 35 -37.07 -56.71 34.53
N ARG A 36 -36.46 -57.69 35.19
CA ARG A 36 -35.65 -58.79 34.61
C ARG A 36 -36.28 -59.55 33.43
N TRP A 37 -37.59 -59.51 33.24
CA TRP A 37 -38.28 -60.22 32.16
C TRP A 37 -38.10 -59.55 30.78
N VAL A 38 -37.76 -58.26 30.73
CA VAL A 38 -37.50 -57.55 29.46
C VAL A 38 -36.12 -57.90 28.89
N GLU A 39 -35.14 -58.23 29.75
CA GLU A 39 -33.81 -58.70 29.32
C GLU A 39 -33.84 -60.13 28.74
N ALA A 40 -34.72 -61.00 29.26
CA ALA A 40 -34.86 -62.37 28.78
C ALA A 40 -35.39 -62.46 27.33
N LEU A 41 -36.12 -61.44 26.87
CA LEU A 41 -36.79 -61.44 25.56
C LEU A 41 -35.97 -60.79 24.43
N ARG A 42 -34.80 -60.19 24.72
CA ARG A 42 -33.94 -59.52 23.71
C ARG A 42 -34.69 -58.55 22.76
N LEU A 43 -35.75 -57.89 23.22
CA LEU A 43 -36.57 -56.97 22.42
C LEU A 43 -36.08 -55.50 22.45
N GLY A 44 -34.81 -55.26 22.79
CA GLY A 44 -34.23 -53.90 22.82
C GLY A 44 -33.46 -53.57 21.53
N PRO A 45 -33.54 -52.33 21.01
CA PRO A 45 -32.74 -51.91 19.86
C PRO A 45 -31.23 -51.95 20.19
N ARG A 46 -30.42 -52.42 19.23
CA ARG A 46 -28.95 -52.51 19.34
C ARG A 46 -28.34 -51.16 19.78
N ARG A 47 -27.81 -51.12 21.00
CA ARG A 47 -27.06 -49.98 21.57
C ARG A 47 -25.73 -49.80 20.83
N HIS A 48 -25.45 -48.59 20.34
CA HIS A 48 -24.15 -48.23 19.78
C HIS A 48 -23.20 -47.87 20.93
N GLN A 49 -22.10 -48.60 21.07
CA GLN A 49 -21.02 -48.30 22.01
C GLN A 49 -20.23 -47.08 21.49
N LEU A 50 -20.12 -46.02 22.30
CA LEU A 50 -19.13 -44.95 22.09
C LEU A 50 -17.74 -45.56 22.28
N THR A 51 -17.01 -45.72 21.18
CA THR A 51 -15.75 -46.47 21.08
C THR A 51 -14.55 -45.74 21.75
N PRO A 52 -13.57 -46.49 22.31
CA PRO A 52 -12.32 -46.00 22.95
C PRO A 52 -11.51 -44.94 22.18
N ASP A 53 -11.64 -44.89 20.86
CA ASP A 53 -10.93 -43.96 19.98
C ASP A 53 -11.25 -42.46 20.19
N THR A 54 -12.49 -42.11 20.54
CA THR A 54 -12.91 -40.70 20.69
C THR A 54 -12.29 -40.07 21.94
N VAL A 55 -12.19 -40.85 23.02
CA VAL A 55 -11.51 -40.49 24.26
C VAL A 55 -10.01 -40.32 24.04
N ALA A 56 -9.39 -41.21 23.25
CA ALA A 56 -7.97 -41.10 22.89
C ALA A 56 -7.66 -39.80 22.13
N ILE A 57 -8.54 -39.35 21.23
CA ILE A 57 -8.38 -38.06 20.52
C ILE A 57 -8.37 -36.88 21.52
N LEU A 58 -9.31 -36.86 22.47
CA LEU A 58 -9.39 -35.81 23.50
C LEU A 58 -8.20 -35.83 24.46
N GLN A 59 -7.75 -37.01 24.89
CA GLN A 59 -6.57 -37.16 25.76
C GLN A 59 -5.29 -36.70 25.05
N ASN A 60 -5.11 -37.05 23.78
CA ASN A 60 -3.97 -36.60 23.00
C ASN A 60 -3.97 -35.07 22.80
N LEU A 61 -5.15 -34.46 22.59
CA LEU A 61 -5.28 -33.00 22.54
C LEU A 61 -4.90 -32.36 23.88
N ARG A 62 -5.35 -32.93 25.00
CA ARG A 62 -4.99 -32.44 26.34
C ARG A 62 -3.49 -32.57 26.64
N GLN A 63 -2.85 -33.63 26.17
CA GLN A 63 -1.41 -33.84 26.33
C GLN A 63 -0.61 -32.81 25.53
N MET A 64 -0.95 -32.60 24.26
CA MET A 64 -0.35 -31.54 23.43
C MET A 64 -0.46 -30.15 24.09
N LEU A 65 -1.62 -29.82 24.66
CA LEU A 65 -1.80 -28.53 25.32
C LEU A 65 -1.04 -28.39 26.65
N ARG A 66 -0.61 -29.50 27.27
CA ARG A 66 0.23 -29.50 28.48
C ARG A 66 1.70 -29.25 28.17
N GLU A 67 2.17 -29.63 26.98
CA GLU A 67 3.56 -29.56 26.56
C GLU A 67 3.98 -28.19 26.01
N GLY A 68 3.03 -27.26 25.79
CA GLY A 68 3.33 -25.92 25.30
C GLY A 68 3.46 -24.88 26.42
N ASP A 69 4.48 -24.02 26.30
CA ASP A 69 4.88 -23.06 27.34
C ASP A 69 4.17 -21.69 27.27
N ALA A 70 3.53 -21.35 26.15
CA ALA A 70 2.92 -20.03 25.94
C ALA A 70 1.45 -19.97 26.41
N GLY A 71 0.99 -18.82 26.93
CA GLY A 71 -0.40 -18.64 27.39
C GLY A 71 -1.48 -18.83 26.30
N ALA A 72 -1.12 -18.61 25.03
CA ALA A 72 -1.97 -18.80 23.86
C ALA A 72 -1.52 -19.98 22.98
N LEU A 73 -2.41 -20.47 22.12
CA LEU A 73 -2.11 -21.53 21.15
C LEU A 73 -1.30 -21.00 19.96
N ASN A 74 -0.24 -21.72 19.58
CA ASN A 74 0.57 -21.42 18.39
C ASN A 74 -0.05 -22.01 17.10
N ILE A 75 0.53 -21.65 15.95
CA ILE A 75 0.01 -22.05 14.63
C ILE A 75 -0.13 -23.58 14.45
N LYS A 76 0.80 -24.38 14.99
CA LYS A 76 0.78 -25.85 14.89
C LYS A 76 -0.27 -26.46 15.83
N GLU A 77 -0.39 -25.90 17.03
CA GLU A 77 -1.40 -26.31 18.00
C GLU A 77 -2.81 -26.01 17.48
N CYS A 78 -3.05 -24.84 16.88
CA CYS A 78 -4.33 -24.50 16.25
C CYS A 78 -4.67 -25.44 15.06
N ALA A 79 -3.68 -25.74 14.21
CA ALA A 79 -3.86 -26.69 13.10
C ALA A 79 -4.20 -28.10 13.60
N SER A 80 -3.48 -28.60 14.60
CA SER A 80 -3.71 -29.93 15.16
C SER A 80 -4.99 -30.02 15.98
N LEU A 81 -5.35 -28.96 16.73
CA LEU A 81 -6.61 -28.84 17.45
C LEU A 81 -7.77 -28.96 16.47
N SER A 82 -7.74 -28.14 15.42
CA SER A 82 -8.81 -28.07 14.42
C SER A 82 -9.02 -29.41 13.71
N LEU A 83 -7.95 -30.04 13.19
CA LEU A 83 -8.06 -31.31 12.46
C LEU A 83 -8.54 -32.47 13.35
N ARG A 84 -8.09 -32.54 14.60
CA ARG A 84 -8.47 -33.62 15.53
C ARG A 84 -9.90 -33.45 16.06
N LEU A 85 -10.36 -32.22 16.29
CA LEU A 85 -11.75 -31.94 16.63
C LEU A 85 -12.70 -32.17 15.45
N GLU A 86 -12.23 -31.92 14.21
CA GLU A 86 -12.95 -32.29 12.99
C GLU A 86 -13.13 -33.81 12.91
N GLN A 87 -12.05 -34.56 13.16
CA GLN A 87 -12.09 -36.02 13.22
C GLN A 87 -13.01 -36.53 14.34
N LEU A 88 -12.99 -35.89 15.51
CA LEU A 88 -13.87 -36.22 16.64
C LEU A 88 -15.35 -36.02 16.27
N ALA A 89 -15.69 -34.89 15.64
CA ALA A 89 -17.06 -34.59 15.22
C ALA A 89 -17.62 -35.64 14.23
N HIS A 90 -16.78 -36.17 13.33
CA HIS A 90 -17.19 -37.23 12.38
C HIS A 90 -17.37 -38.60 13.04
N LYS A 91 -16.66 -38.88 14.14
CA LYS A 91 -16.76 -40.14 14.89
C LYS A 91 -17.91 -40.13 15.91
N LEU A 92 -18.45 -38.97 16.26
CA LEU A 92 -19.56 -38.83 17.19
C LEU A 92 -20.92 -38.92 16.47
N PRO A 93 -22.01 -39.32 17.15
CA PRO A 93 -23.34 -39.39 16.54
C PRO A 93 -23.80 -38.04 15.99
N ALA A 94 -24.30 -38.03 14.75
CA ALA A 94 -24.83 -36.84 14.09
C ALA A 94 -26.00 -36.25 14.89
N GLY A 95 -25.93 -34.95 15.21
CA GLY A 95 -26.94 -34.25 16.01
C GLY A 95 -26.71 -34.29 17.53
N SER A 96 -25.66 -34.96 18.01
CA SER A 96 -25.29 -34.88 19.44
C SER A 96 -24.70 -33.49 19.79
N PRO A 97 -25.00 -32.94 20.99
CA PRO A 97 -24.41 -31.67 21.45
C PRO A 97 -22.87 -31.69 21.45
N LEU A 98 -22.27 -32.85 21.72
CA LEU A 98 -20.82 -33.03 21.73
C LEU A 98 -20.22 -33.04 20.31
N ALA A 99 -20.92 -33.63 19.32
CA ALA A 99 -20.51 -33.54 17.91
C ALA A 99 -20.63 -32.09 17.40
N GLU A 100 -21.72 -31.41 17.74
CA GLU A 100 -21.94 -30.00 17.40
C GLU A 100 -20.84 -29.11 18.01
N LEU A 101 -20.54 -29.29 19.30
CA LEU A 101 -19.46 -28.57 19.98
C LEU A 101 -18.08 -28.85 19.35
N SER A 102 -17.78 -30.11 19.05
CA SER A 102 -16.50 -30.51 18.44
C SER A 102 -16.33 -29.87 17.05
N HIS A 103 -17.40 -29.82 16.25
CA HIS A 103 -17.39 -29.18 14.93
C HIS A 103 -17.16 -27.66 15.03
N ARG A 104 -17.82 -26.99 15.97
CA ARG A 104 -17.70 -25.54 16.17
C ARG A 104 -16.33 -25.14 16.73
N LEU A 105 -15.79 -25.89 17.68
CA LEU A 105 -14.43 -25.68 18.19
C LEU A 105 -13.37 -25.98 17.12
N SER A 106 -13.60 -26.97 16.26
CA SER A 106 -12.74 -27.24 15.10
C SER A 106 -12.66 -26.04 14.15
N LEU A 107 -13.80 -25.45 13.83
CA LEU A 107 -13.91 -24.24 13.00
C LEU A 107 -13.22 -23.03 13.64
N GLN A 108 -13.41 -22.82 14.95
CA GLN A 108 -12.71 -21.75 15.68
C GLN A 108 -11.18 -21.97 15.64
N GLY A 109 -10.72 -23.21 15.82
CA GLY A 109 -9.30 -23.56 15.66
C GLY A 109 -8.78 -23.36 14.23
N GLN A 110 -9.62 -23.59 13.21
CA GLN A 110 -9.27 -23.34 11.81
C GLN A 110 -9.13 -21.85 11.52
N ALA A 111 -10.05 -21.02 12.01
CA ALA A 111 -9.97 -19.57 11.89
C ALA A 111 -8.73 -19.02 12.60
N ALA A 112 -8.47 -19.46 13.84
CA ALA A 112 -7.27 -19.07 14.58
C ALA A 112 -5.97 -19.49 13.87
N TRP A 113 -5.91 -20.70 13.30
CA TRP A 113 -4.79 -21.13 12.46
C TRP A 113 -4.61 -20.20 11.26
N ALA A 114 -5.69 -19.89 10.53
CA ALA A 114 -5.61 -19.09 9.31
C ALA A 114 -5.13 -17.65 9.59
N GLN A 115 -5.51 -17.09 10.74
CA GLN A 115 -5.02 -15.79 11.21
C GLN A 115 -3.55 -15.82 11.60
N LEU A 116 -3.13 -16.82 12.37
CA LEU A 116 -1.72 -16.99 12.75
C LEU A 116 -0.84 -17.26 11.52
N ALA A 117 -1.35 -17.99 10.51
CA ALA A 117 -0.65 -18.21 9.25
C ALA A 117 -0.43 -16.92 8.46
N ARG A 118 -1.41 -16.02 8.42
CA ARG A 118 -1.27 -14.70 7.79
C ARG A 118 -0.32 -13.79 8.56
N ALA A 119 -0.43 -13.73 9.89
CA ALA A 119 0.48 -12.96 10.72
C ALA A 119 1.93 -13.45 10.61
N GLU A 120 2.14 -14.77 10.50
CA GLU A 120 3.47 -15.34 10.26
C GLU A 120 3.98 -15.01 8.85
N ALA A 121 3.11 -15.01 7.84
CA ALA A 121 3.47 -14.59 6.49
C ALA A 121 3.85 -13.10 6.43
N GLU A 122 3.10 -12.23 7.11
CA GLU A 122 3.46 -10.81 7.28
C GLU A 122 4.82 -10.68 7.97
N ARG A 123 5.05 -11.41 9.06
CA ARG A 123 6.32 -11.40 9.80
C ARG A 123 7.51 -11.83 8.93
N GLN A 124 7.29 -12.70 7.94
CA GLN A 124 8.35 -13.19 7.03
C GLN A 124 8.52 -12.32 5.77
N LEU A 125 7.43 -11.71 5.29
CA LEU A 125 7.47 -10.82 4.13
C LEU A 125 7.98 -9.44 4.51
N LEU A 126 7.62 -8.93 5.68
CA LEU A 126 8.01 -7.58 6.11
C LEU A 126 9.53 -7.36 6.03
N PRO A 127 10.41 -8.26 6.54
CA PRO A 127 11.86 -8.09 6.38
C PRO A 127 12.35 -8.07 4.93
N GLN A 128 11.67 -8.74 4.00
CA GLN A 128 12.04 -8.74 2.58
C GLN A 128 11.66 -7.43 1.87
N PHE A 129 10.61 -6.76 2.36
CA PHE A 129 10.12 -5.49 1.82
C PHE A 129 10.53 -4.27 2.66
N GLN A 130 11.17 -4.46 3.81
CA GLN A 130 11.75 -3.38 4.65
C GLN A 130 12.72 -2.49 3.87
N ARG A 131 13.39 -3.00 2.83
CA ARG A 131 14.21 -2.16 1.95
C ARG A 131 13.41 -1.05 1.28
N PHE A 132 12.11 -1.24 1.06
CA PHE A 132 11.19 -0.26 0.53
C PHE A 132 10.55 0.60 1.63
N ASP A 133 10.95 0.49 2.90
CA ASP A 133 10.67 1.54 3.89
C ASP A 133 11.64 2.73 3.74
N HIS A 134 12.75 2.53 3.03
CA HIS A 134 13.67 3.60 2.67
C HIS A 134 13.22 4.29 1.37
N PRO A 135 12.91 5.60 1.41
CA PRO A 135 12.55 6.38 0.23
C PRO A 135 13.61 6.25 -0.88
N GLY A 136 13.17 6.07 -2.13
CA GLY A 136 14.04 5.92 -3.31
C GLY A 136 14.57 4.52 -3.60
N ALA A 137 14.27 3.51 -2.78
CA ALA A 137 14.57 2.12 -3.11
C ALA A 137 13.70 1.65 -4.28
N SER A 138 14.27 0.86 -5.20
CA SER A 138 13.53 0.36 -6.38
C SER A 138 14.00 -1.02 -6.80
N SER A 139 13.14 -1.73 -7.52
CA SER A 139 13.44 -3.00 -8.17
C SER A 139 12.60 -3.13 -9.42
N GLU A 140 13.23 -3.38 -10.56
CA GLU A 140 12.56 -3.48 -11.84
C GLU A 140 13.06 -4.69 -12.62
N GLN A 141 12.12 -5.35 -13.29
CA GLN A 141 12.39 -6.40 -14.26
C GLN A 141 11.93 -5.89 -15.63
N ARG A 142 12.81 -5.97 -16.61
CA ARG A 142 12.59 -5.52 -17.98
C ARG A 142 12.76 -6.67 -18.95
N LEU A 143 11.87 -6.75 -19.92
CA LEU A 143 11.92 -7.67 -21.05
C LEU A 143 11.70 -6.85 -22.32
N GLY A 144 12.63 -6.87 -23.27
CA GLY A 144 12.55 -6.09 -24.50
C GLY A 144 12.92 -6.91 -25.72
N VAL A 145 12.27 -6.59 -26.83
CA VAL A 145 12.61 -7.06 -28.17
C VAL A 145 12.82 -5.84 -29.05
N SER A 146 13.89 -5.83 -29.84
CA SER A 146 14.18 -4.77 -30.79
C SER A 146 14.52 -5.33 -32.17
N VAL A 147 14.15 -4.57 -33.19
CA VAL A 147 14.48 -4.86 -34.59
C VAL A 147 15.07 -3.58 -35.18
N GLY A 148 16.23 -3.69 -35.80
CA GLY A 148 16.90 -2.56 -36.43
C GLY A 148 17.57 -2.92 -37.75
N ALA A 149 17.90 -1.90 -38.53
CA ALA A 149 18.65 -1.98 -39.77
C ALA A 149 19.86 -1.05 -39.68
N GLY A 150 21.03 -1.54 -40.09
CA GLY A 150 22.26 -0.76 -40.18
C GLY A 150 22.77 -0.68 -41.60
N VAL A 151 23.16 0.53 -42.03
CA VAL A 151 23.80 0.78 -43.34
C VAL A 151 25.19 1.36 -43.11
N GLY A 152 26.23 0.73 -43.67
CA GLY A 152 27.61 1.15 -43.51
C GLY A 152 28.35 1.28 -44.83
N LEU A 153 29.16 2.34 -44.97
CA LEU A 153 30.06 2.57 -46.11
C LEU A 153 31.51 2.38 -45.65
N GLY A 154 32.18 1.30 -46.08
CA GLY A 154 33.63 1.10 -45.89
C GLY A 154 34.10 -0.33 -46.16
N GLU A 155 35.09 -0.51 -47.04
CA GLU A 155 35.89 -1.74 -47.16
C GLU A 155 36.89 -1.81 -45.99
N GLY A 156 36.99 -2.97 -45.33
CA GLY A 156 38.06 -3.23 -44.34
C GLY A 156 37.83 -2.72 -42.90
N GLY A 157 36.62 -2.29 -42.53
CA GLY A 157 36.29 -1.91 -41.14
C GLY A 157 36.58 -0.44 -40.77
N ILE A 158 36.95 0.39 -41.74
CA ILE A 158 37.11 1.84 -41.60
C ILE A 158 35.95 2.51 -42.37
N GLY A 159 34.93 2.99 -41.65
CA GLY A 159 33.73 3.52 -42.30
C GLY A 159 32.64 4.00 -41.34
N ALA A 160 31.77 4.90 -41.80
CA ALA A 160 30.61 5.37 -41.06
C ALA A 160 29.44 4.37 -41.19
N LYS A 161 28.90 3.89 -40.06
CA LYS A 161 27.71 3.05 -39.96
C LYS A 161 26.56 3.86 -39.38
N ALA A 162 25.48 4.01 -40.13
CA ALA A 162 24.20 4.49 -39.62
C ALA A 162 23.38 3.28 -39.14
N THR A 163 22.70 3.40 -38.00
CA THR A 163 21.78 2.40 -37.46
C THR A 163 20.43 3.03 -37.17
N PHE A 164 19.36 2.31 -37.51
CA PHE A 164 17.99 2.65 -37.17
C PHE A 164 17.36 1.44 -36.48
N GLY A 165 16.62 1.64 -35.40
CA GLY A 165 15.98 0.55 -34.67
C GLY A 165 14.68 0.96 -34.01
N VAL A 166 13.76 0.01 -33.94
CA VAL A 166 12.52 0.12 -33.18
C VAL A 166 12.50 -0.98 -32.13
N GLY A 167 12.18 -0.61 -30.89
CA GLY A 167 12.11 -1.52 -29.74
C GLY A 167 10.73 -1.50 -29.10
N VAL A 168 10.33 -2.65 -28.56
CA VAL A 168 9.18 -2.78 -27.67
C VAL A 168 9.64 -3.44 -26.36
N GLY A 169 9.24 -2.87 -25.23
CA GLY A 169 9.60 -3.33 -23.90
C GLY A 169 8.40 -3.52 -22.98
N LEU A 170 8.50 -4.53 -22.13
CA LEU A 170 7.65 -4.76 -20.97
C LEU A 170 8.48 -4.53 -19.72
N SER A 171 7.93 -3.83 -18.74
CA SER A 171 8.55 -3.70 -17.43
C SER A 171 7.57 -4.03 -16.30
N ARG A 172 8.13 -4.56 -15.22
CA ARG A 172 7.40 -4.74 -13.96
C ARG A 172 8.34 -4.40 -12.83
N GLY A 173 7.90 -3.54 -11.92
CA GLY A 173 8.74 -3.11 -10.82
C GLY A 173 7.98 -2.72 -9.58
N MET A 174 8.76 -2.45 -8.54
CA MET A 174 8.32 -1.76 -7.34
C MET A 174 9.34 -0.67 -7.01
N ASP A 175 8.86 0.46 -6.55
CA ASP A 175 9.66 1.60 -6.13
C ASP A 175 9.00 2.28 -4.94
N ASN A 176 9.84 2.85 -4.07
CA ASN A 176 9.40 3.78 -3.04
C ASN A 176 9.78 5.18 -3.52
N ASP A 177 8.80 6.09 -3.53
CA ASP A 177 9.07 7.47 -3.83
C ASP A 177 9.72 8.21 -2.64
N ASP A 178 9.97 9.50 -2.80
CA ASP A 178 10.65 10.27 -1.76
C ASP A 178 9.76 10.64 -0.57
N GLU A 179 8.43 10.49 -0.67
CA GLU A 179 7.52 10.72 0.46
C GLU A 179 7.44 9.49 1.36
N GLY A 180 7.58 8.29 0.78
CA GLY A 180 7.41 7.02 1.45
C GLY A 180 6.33 6.13 0.84
N PHE A 181 5.68 6.58 -0.25
CA PHE A 181 4.69 5.79 -0.97
C PHE A 181 5.36 4.69 -1.79
N VAL A 182 4.83 3.47 -1.66
CA VAL A 182 5.30 2.33 -2.43
C VAL A 182 4.41 2.15 -3.64
N PHE A 183 5.01 2.07 -4.82
CA PHE A 183 4.31 1.86 -6.07
C PHE A 183 4.62 0.47 -6.63
N GLN A 184 3.59 -0.18 -7.19
CA GLN A 184 3.76 -1.36 -8.03
C GLN A 184 3.50 -0.98 -9.49
N ASN A 185 4.54 -1.06 -10.31
CA ASN A 185 4.52 -0.57 -11.68
C ASN A 185 4.46 -1.74 -12.69
N ARG A 186 3.67 -1.55 -13.75
CA ARG A 186 3.66 -2.38 -14.95
C ARG A 186 3.71 -1.49 -16.18
N GLY A 187 4.80 -1.56 -16.93
CA GLY A 187 5.08 -0.69 -18.06
C GLY A 187 5.07 -1.40 -19.40
N HIS A 188 4.63 -0.66 -20.42
CA HIS A 188 4.79 -0.97 -21.84
C HIS A 188 5.52 0.19 -22.48
N ALA A 189 6.66 -0.07 -23.13
CA ALA A 189 7.47 0.95 -23.78
C ALA A 189 7.63 0.65 -25.27
N VAL A 190 7.63 1.71 -26.08
CA VAL A 190 8.01 1.68 -27.49
C VAL A 190 9.12 2.71 -27.67
N SER A 191 10.25 2.31 -28.24
CA SER A 191 11.37 3.19 -28.52
C SER A 191 11.79 3.14 -29.99
N VAL A 192 12.30 4.24 -30.47
CA VAL A 192 12.88 4.41 -31.80
C VAL A 192 14.25 5.04 -31.61
N GLN A 193 15.28 4.41 -32.14
CA GLN A 193 16.66 4.89 -32.03
C GLN A 193 17.27 5.03 -33.43
N ALA A 194 18.01 6.11 -33.63
CA ALA A 194 18.79 6.36 -34.82
C ALA A 194 20.19 6.80 -34.41
N GLY A 195 21.24 6.24 -35.00
CA GLY A 195 22.61 6.56 -34.64
C GLY A 195 23.57 6.50 -35.82
N VAL A 196 24.67 7.22 -35.71
CA VAL A 196 25.78 7.22 -36.65
C VAL A 196 27.06 6.96 -35.88
N LYS A 197 27.81 5.95 -36.27
CA LYS A 197 29.12 5.59 -35.71
C LYS A 197 30.18 5.67 -36.80
N GLY A 198 31.16 6.56 -36.67
CA GLY A 198 32.28 6.70 -37.59
C GLY A 198 33.62 6.72 -36.84
N GLY A 199 34.67 6.16 -37.42
CA GLY A 199 35.99 6.09 -36.77
C GLY A 199 37.15 5.96 -37.75
N VAL A 200 38.31 6.46 -37.32
CA VAL A 200 39.61 6.33 -38.01
C VAL A 200 40.60 5.78 -36.98
N GLY A 201 41.12 4.56 -37.18
CA GLY A 201 42.02 3.90 -36.22
C GLY A 201 41.35 3.48 -34.91
N ALA A 202 42.07 3.55 -33.78
CA ALA A 202 41.58 3.16 -32.44
C ALA A 202 40.60 4.17 -31.79
N ALA A 203 40.18 5.20 -32.54
CA ALA A 203 39.27 6.24 -32.10
C ALA A 203 37.92 6.14 -32.85
N SER A 204 36.81 6.08 -32.11
CA SER A 204 35.45 6.06 -32.65
C SER A 204 34.63 7.24 -32.14
N LEU A 205 33.99 7.96 -33.05
CA LEU A 205 32.95 8.95 -32.79
C LEU A 205 31.59 8.31 -33.05
N SER A 206 30.67 8.37 -32.09
CA SER A 206 29.28 7.95 -32.29
C SER A 206 28.32 9.02 -31.81
N GLY A 207 27.35 9.37 -32.64
CA GLY A 207 26.22 10.23 -32.28
C GLY A 207 24.90 9.48 -32.45
N GLY A 208 23.92 9.72 -31.59
CA GLY A 208 22.62 9.08 -31.66
C GLY A 208 21.49 9.95 -31.15
N VAL A 209 20.29 9.67 -31.65
CA VAL A 209 19.03 10.23 -31.19
C VAL A 209 18.10 9.07 -30.87
N GLU A 210 17.49 9.10 -29.70
CA GLU A 210 16.50 8.12 -29.24
C GLU A 210 15.19 8.85 -28.91
N GLY A 211 14.07 8.37 -29.41
CA GLY A 211 12.73 8.78 -29.02
C GLY A 211 11.99 7.60 -28.42
N GLY A 212 11.20 7.81 -27.37
CA GLY A 212 10.46 6.73 -26.72
C GLY A 212 9.15 7.20 -26.11
N ARG A 213 8.19 6.29 -26.07
CA ARG A 213 6.94 6.45 -25.34
C ARG A 213 6.75 5.25 -24.42
N GLN A 214 6.55 5.49 -23.13
CA GLN A 214 6.27 4.47 -22.14
C GLN A 214 4.93 4.75 -21.47
N LYS A 215 4.05 3.76 -21.42
CA LYS A 215 2.82 3.77 -20.62
C LYS A 215 3.01 2.86 -19.43
N THR A 216 2.85 3.38 -18.22
CA THR A 216 2.99 2.62 -16.97
C THR A 216 1.67 2.67 -16.21
N ARG A 217 1.13 1.51 -15.84
CA ARG A 217 0.04 1.40 -14.88
C ARG A 217 0.63 1.17 -13.50
N PHE A 218 0.22 1.97 -12.52
CA PHE A 218 0.72 1.88 -11.16
C PHE A 218 -0.41 1.62 -10.16
N THR A 219 -0.06 0.96 -9.06
CA THR A 219 -0.90 0.85 -7.87
C THR A 219 -0.12 1.43 -6.70
N GLU A 220 -0.71 2.39 -6.01
CA GLU A 220 -0.08 3.12 -4.92
C GLU A 220 -0.44 2.48 -3.57
N PHE A 221 0.55 2.38 -2.70
CA PHE A 221 0.43 1.87 -1.34
C PHE A 221 1.02 2.89 -0.36
N ASN A 222 0.33 3.12 0.76
CA ASN A 222 0.75 4.09 1.78
C ASN A 222 2.14 3.79 2.39
N SER A 223 2.53 2.51 2.47
CA SER A 223 3.81 2.08 3.04
C SER A 223 4.15 0.65 2.61
N ALA A 224 5.38 0.19 2.84
CA ALA A 224 5.75 -1.21 2.61
C ALA A 224 4.98 -2.15 3.55
N LYS A 225 4.69 -1.69 4.77
CA LYS A 225 3.80 -2.39 5.72
C LYS A 225 2.40 -2.54 5.16
N ALA A 226 1.80 -1.49 4.60
CA ALA A 226 0.49 -1.56 3.96
C ALA A 226 0.50 -2.52 2.75
N PHE A 227 1.56 -2.48 1.94
CA PHE A 227 1.76 -3.42 0.83
C PHE A 227 1.82 -4.86 1.32
N VAL A 228 2.64 -5.16 2.33
CA VAL A 228 2.79 -6.51 2.89
C VAL A 228 1.50 -6.99 3.52
N HIS A 229 0.83 -6.14 4.31
CA HIS A 229 -0.45 -6.45 4.94
C HIS A 229 -1.49 -6.83 3.88
N LEU A 230 -1.65 -6.00 2.84
CA LEU A 230 -2.61 -6.26 1.77
C LEU A 230 -2.26 -7.50 0.93
N LYS A 231 -0.97 -7.75 0.68
CA LYS A 231 -0.54 -8.99 0.01
C LYS A 231 -0.72 -10.22 0.88
N ALA A 232 -0.55 -10.10 2.19
CA ALA A 232 -0.87 -11.14 3.15
C ALA A 232 -2.38 -11.39 3.21
N GLU A 233 -3.19 -10.34 3.10
CA GLU A 233 -4.64 -10.43 2.98
C GLU A 233 -5.09 -11.14 1.69
N GLN A 234 -4.32 -10.98 0.60
CA GLN A 234 -4.53 -11.66 -0.68
C GLN A 234 -3.95 -13.09 -0.72
N LEU A 235 -3.41 -13.63 0.38
CA LEU A 235 -2.90 -14.99 0.43
C LEU A 235 -4.01 -16.01 0.20
N ALA A 236 -3.89 -16.74 -0.92
CA ALA A 236 -4.86 -17.73 -1.35
C ALA A 236 -4.42 -19.19 -1.10
N HIS A 237 -3.15 -19.42 -0.73
CA HIS A 237 -2.56 -20.76 -0.69
C HIS A 237 -2.05 -21.11 0.70
N GLY A 238 -2.47 -22.27 1.21
CA GLY A 238 -2.06 -22.85 2.49
C GLY A 238 -3.12 -23.77 3.09
N SER A 239 -2.68 -24.81 3.80
CA SER A 239 -3.55 -25.75 4.51
C SER A 239 -3.03 -26.11 5.91
N ARG A 240 -3.95 -26.49 6.81
CA ARG A 240 -3.60 -26.99 8.15
C ARG A 240 -2.69 -28.22 8.10
N ARG A 241 -2.86 -29.09 7.09
CA ARG A 241 -2.09 -30.34 6.93
C ARG A 241 -0.64 -30.06 6.51
N ASP A 242 -0.42 -29.11 5.61
CA ASP A 242 0.93 -28.70 5.20
C ASP A 242 1.69 -28.09 6.38
N THR A 243 0.99 -27.35 7.25
CA THR A 243 1.56 -26.75 8.46
C THR A 243 2.11 -27.81 9.44
N LEU A 244 1.49 -28.99 9.49
CA LEU A 244 1.90 -30.10 10.36
C LEU A 244 2.97 -31.00 9.75
N GLY A 245 3.06 -31.07 8.41
CA GLY A 245 4.04 -31.89 7.67
C GLY A 245 5.45 -31.30 7.59
N VAL A 246 5.66 -30.05 8.02
CA VAL A 246 6.94 -29.34 7.91
C VAL A 246 7.72 -29.39 9.23
N SER A 247 8.94 -29.96 9.20
CA SER A 247 9.82 -30.02 10.38
C SER A 247 10.21 -28.61 10.85
N ALA A 248 10.37 -28.42 12.16
CA ALA A 248 10.57 -27.10 12.78
C ALA A 248 11.79 -26.31 12.24
N ARG A 249 12.79 -26.99 11.67
CA ARG A 249 13.98 -26.36 11.04
C ARG A 249 13.79 -25.93 9.58
N THR A 250 12.66 -26.23 8.94
CA THR A 250 12.36 -25.86 7.54
C THR A 250 11.00 -25.17 7.35
N VAL A 251 10.41 -24.65 8.43
CA VAL A 251 9.24 -23.74 8.34
C VAL A 251 9.57 -22.52 7.46
N VAL A 252 10.83 -22.07 7.51
CA VAL A 252 11.39 -20.93 6.76
C VAL A 252 11.40 -21.16 5.23
N GLY A 253 11.67 -22.38 4.76
CA GLY A 253 11.72 -22.72 3.33
C GLY A 253 10.40 -23.21 2.73
N ALA A 254 9.51 -23.77 3.56
CA ALA A 254 8.22 -24.29 3.13
C ALA A 254 7.17 -23.18 2.93
N LEU A 255 7.25 -22.07 3.68
CA LEU A 255 6.40 -20.90 3.43
C LEU A 255 6.74 -20.18 2.12
N ILE A 256 7.99 -20.24 1.64
CA ILE A 256 8.36 -19.81 0.28
C ILE A 256 7.73 -20.73 -0.80
N ARG A 257 7.46 -22.01 -0.49
CA ARG A 257 6.71 -22.92 -1.37
C ARG A 257 5.20 -22.68 -1.37
N LEU A 258 4.63 -21.91 -0.43
CA LEU A 258 3.22 -21.47 -0.48
C LEU A 258 2.94 -20.46 -1.62
N PHE A 259 3.98 -20.04 -2.35
CA PHE A 259 3.86 -19.26 -3.59
C PHE A 259 3.83 -20.12 -4.86
N ARG A 260 3.94 -21.47 -4.79
CA ARG A 260 3.79 -22.36 -5.95
C ARG A 260 2.40 -23.00 -5.99
N PRO A 261 1.82 -23.23 -7.18
CA PRO A 261 0.55 -23.93 -7.32
C PRO A 261 0.71 -25.38 -6.84
N GLY A 262 0.17 -25.68 -5.65
CA GLY A 262 0.20 -27.00 -5.02
C GLY A 262 -0.88 -27.08 -3.94
N HIS A 263 -1.48 -28.26 -3.79
CA HIS A 263 -2.77 -28.48 -3.13
C HIS A 263 -2.89 -27.93 -1.70
N GLY A 264 -3.55 -26.76 -1.57
CA GLY A 264 -4.01 -26.22 -0.29
C GLY A 264 -4.74 -24.88 -0.50
N ASN A 265 -6.07 -24.90 -0.58
CA ASN A 265 -6.93 -23.72 -0.81
C ASN A 265 -7.62 -23.20 0.47
N GLU A 266 -7.23 -23.65 1.67
CA GLU A 266 -7.95 -23.28 2.91
C GLU A 266 -7.80 -21.77 3.21
N LEU A 267 -6.62 -21.18 2.96
CA LEU A 267 -6.41 -19.73 3.13
C LEU A 267 -7.16 -18.86 2.12
N ARG A 268 -7.50 -19.39 0.92
CA ARG A 268 -8.43 -18.74 -0.02
C ARG A 268 -9.78 -18.44 0.62
N HIS A 269 -10.12 -19.16 1.69
CA HIS A 269 -11.35 -19.02 2.44
C HIS A 269 -11.13 -18.34 3.79
N TYR A 270 -10.04 -17.62 4.01
CA TYR A 270 -9.77 -16.95 5.29
C TYR A 270 -10.93 -16.08 5.79
N TYR A 271 -11.43 -15.14 4.97
CA TYR A 271 -12.53 -14.26 5.38
C TYR A 271 -13.80 -15.08 5.68
N ARG A 272 -14.05 -16.13 4.88
CA ARG A 272 -15.11 -17.12 5.14
C ARG A 272 -14.93 -17.79 6.50
N LEU A 273 -13.72 -18.23 6.84
CA LEU A 273 -13.42 -18.95 8.08
C LEU A 273 -13.56 -18.05 9.31
N GLN A 274 -13.04 -16.81 9.26
CA GLN A 274 -13.16 -15.83 10.35
C GLN A 274 -14.63 -15.53 10.64
N GLN A 275 -15.39 -15.32 9.58
CA GLN A 275 -16.81 -15.03 9.65
C GLN A 275 -17.64 -16.20 10.16
N GLN A 276 -17.44 -17.40 9.61
CA GLN A 276 -18.06 -18.62 10.12
C GLN A 276 -17.77 -18.83 11.61
N ALA A 277 -16.55 -18.55 12.05
CA ALA A 277 -16.19 -18.64 13.46
C ALA A 277 -16.93 -17.58 14.30
N GLY A 278 -17.06 -16.34 13.80
CA GLY A 278 -17.81 -15.25 14.42
C GLY A 278 -19.32 -15.54 14.55
N ASP A 279 -19.97 -15.94 13.46
CA ASP A 279 -21.42 -16.23 13.41
C ASP A 279 -21.82 -17.37 14.36
N GLN A 280 -20.89 -18.27 14.64
CA GLN A 280 -21.14 -19.46 15.47
C GLN A 280 -20.83 -19.24 16.95
N GLN A 281 -20.32 -18.08 17.36
CA GLN A 281 -19.89 -17.83 18.74
C GLN A 281 -21.02 -17.88 19.76
N GLN A 282 -22.19 -17.32 19.45
CA GLN A 282 -23.33 -17.35 20.37
C GLN A 282 -23.77 -18.78 20.67
N ARG A 283 -23.85 -19.63 19.64
CA ARG A 283 -24.20 -21.04 19.79
C ARG A 283 -23.10 -21.84 20.46
N LEU A 284 -21.84 -21.52 20.19
CA LEU A 284 -20.69 -22.09 20.87
C LEU A 284 -20.72 -21.77 22.38
N ALA A 285 -21.01 -20.53 22.76
CA ALA A 285 -21.13 -20.10 24.15
C ALA A 285 -22.25 -20.84 24.88
N VAL A 286 -23.39 -21.09 24.22
CA VAL A 286 -24.48 -21.92 24.78
C VAL A 286 -24.04 -23.36 25.02
N LEU A 287 -23.30 -23.97 24.09
CA LEU A 287 -22.81 -25.36 24.21
C LEU A 287 -21.69 -25.49 25.26
N LEU A 288 -20.83 -24.48 25.39
CA LEU A 288 -19.83 -24.41 26.45
C LEU A 288 -20.49 -24.16 27.82
N GLY A 289 -21.53 -23.32 27.87
CA GLY A 289 -22.35 -23.10 29.05
C GLY A 289 -23.09 -24.36 29.51
N TRP A 290 -23.55 -25.19 28.57
CA TRP A 290 -24.11 -26.52 28.85
C TRP A 290 -23.08 -27.46 29.52
N LEU A 291 -21.79 -27.29 29.23
CA LEU A 291 -20.68 -27.97 29.90
C LEU A 291 -20.19 -27.26 31.17
N GLY A 292 -20.85 -26.19 31.61
CA GLY A 292 -20.49 -25.43 32.81
C GLY A 292 -19.38 -24.38 32.61
N GLN A 293 -19.03 -24.03 31.37
CA GLN A 293 -18.00 -23.02 31.05
C GLN A 293 -18.68 -21.71 30.61
N ARG A 294 -18.62 -20.65 31.44
CA ARG A 294 -19.41 -19.41 31.23
C ARG A 294 -18.69 -18.27 30.47
N ASP A 295 -17.36 -18.28 30.33
CA ASP A 295 -16.61 -17.06 29.93
C ASP A 295 -15.67 -17.20 28.70
N ALA A 296 -15.98 -18.05 27.71
CA ALA A 296 -15.02 -18.36 26.65
C ALA A 296 -15.51 -18.12 25.22
N SER A 297 -15.69 -16.86 24.79
CA SER A 297 -15.42 -16.50 23.38
C SER A 297 -15.36 -14.99 23.18
N SER A 298 -14.17 -14.45 22.88
CA SER A 298 -14.04 -13.14 22.25
C SER A 298 -14.33 -13.24 20.75
N THR A 299 -14.97 -12.21 20.20
CA THR A 299 -15.26 -12.06 18.76
C THR A 299 -13.98 -11.94 17.96
N LEU A 300 -13.89 -12.73 16.87
CA LEU A 300 -12.87 -12.52 15.85
C LEU A 300 -13.43 -11.49 14.86
N PRO A 301 -12.79 -10.32 14.69
CA PRO A 301 -13.25 -9.31 13.76
C PRO A 301 -13.06 -9.82 12.33
N GLY A 302 -14.12 -9.67 11.51
CA GLY A 302 -14.03 -9.88 10.07
C GLY A 302 -13.04 -8.88 9.47
N GLY A 303 -12.07 -9.38 8.70
CA GLY A 303 -11.09 -8.50 8.06
C GLY A 303 -11.75 -7.63 6.98
N ARG A 304 -11.30 -6.39 6.88
CA ARG A 304 -11.74 -5.40 5.90
C ARG A 304 -10.71 -5.38 4.77
N VAL A 305 -11.14 -5.59 3.52
CA VAL A 305 -10.24 -5.40 2.37
C VAL A 305 -10.30 -3.93 1.97
N PRO A 306 -9.21 -3.15 2.12
CA PRO A 306 -9.19 -1.78 1.62
C PRO A 306 -9.10 -1.77 0.08
N VAL A 307 -9.75 -0.78 -0.54
CA VAL A 307 -9.65 -0.51 -1.98
C VAL A 307 -8.40 0.35 -2.21
N LEU A 308 -7.55 -0.07 -3.15
CA LEU A 308 -6.36 0.68 -3.52
C LEU A 308 -6.64 1.61 -4.69
N PRO A 309 -6.21 2.87 -4.64
CA PRO A 309 -6.21 3.73 -5.82
C PRO A 309 -5.21 3.18 -6.85
N SER A 310 -5.63 3.15 -8.11
CA SER A 310 -4.76 2.81 -9.24
C SER A 310 -4.73 3.98 -10.22
N GLY A 311 -3.60 4.17 -10.89
CA GLY A 311 -3.42 5.26 -11.85
C GLY A 311 -2.63 4.82 -13.07
N GLU A 312 -2.61 5.70 -14.06
CA GLU A 312 -1.82 5.55 -15.28
C GLU A 312 -0.84 6.71 -15.41
N SER A 313 0.37 6.43 -15.86
CA SER A 313 1.33 7.44 -16.26
C SER A 313 1.82 7.18 -17.69
N VAL A 314 2.00 8.26 -18.44
CA VAL A 314 2.53 8.24 -19.80
C VAL A 314 3.77 9.11 -19.83
N ALA A 315 4.91 8.49 -20.12
CA ALA A 315 6.18 9.16 -20.32
C ALA A 315 6.50 9.24 -21.82
N ILE A 316 6.91 10.41 -22.27
CA ILE A 316 7.42 10.68 -23.61
C ILE A 316 8.84 11.21 -23.45
N ARG A 317 9.81 10.53 -24.06
CA ARG A 317 11.23 10.82 -23.94
C ARG A 317 11.86 11.07 -25.31
N GLY A 318 12.72 12.07 -25.38
CA GLY A 318 13.63 12.30 -26.50
C GLY A 318 15.03 12.53 -25.95
N ALA A 319 16.03 11.82 -26.48
CA ALA A 319 17.42 11.95 -26.07
C ALA A 319 18.33 12.07 -27.29
N ALA A 320 19.40 12.84 -27.14
CA ALA A 320 20.48 12.94 -28.09
C ALA A 320 21.81 12.74 -27.37
N ASN A 321 22.70 11.92 -27.91
CA ASN A 321 24.00 11.65 -27.33
C ASN A 321 25.12 11.74 -28.37
N ALA A 322 26.29 12.17 -27.91
CA ALA A 322 27.52 12.16 -28.65
C ALA A 322 28.61 11.53 -27.75
N ARG A 323 29.32 10.53 -28.27
CA ARG A 323 30.40 9.83 -27.57
C ARG A 323 31.65 9.79 -28.44
N VAL A 324 32.78 10.11 -27.84
CA VAL A 324 34.12 9.99 -28.42
C VAL A 324 34.86 8.95 -27.59
N ALA A 325 35.34 7.87 -28.21
CA ALA A 325 36.12 6.84 -27.53
C ALA A 325 37.47 6.66 -28.22
N ALA A 326 38.57 6.69 -27.47
CA ALA A 326 39.93 6.43 -27.93
C ALA A 326 40.69 5.57 -26.91
N ALA A 327 41.28 4.46 -27.36
CA ALA A 327 42.21 3.63 -26.57
C ALA A 327 41.75 3.32 -25.12
N GLY A 328 40.50 2.87 -24.96
CA GLY A 328 39.93 2.52 -23.65
C GLY A 328 39.41 3.69 -22.81
N MET A 329 39.61 4.94 -23.25
CA MET A 329 39.04 6.14 -22.65
C MET A 329 37.93 6.70 -23.54
N GLY A 330 36.70 6.74 -23.03
CA GLY A 330 35.56 7.36 -23.70
C GLY A 330 35.05 8.57 -22.93
N ALA A 331 34.85 9.69 -23.62
CA ALA A 331 34.16 10.87 -23.11
C ALA A 331 32.88 11.08 -23.93
N GLY A 332 31.76 11.33 -23.26
CA GLY A 332 30.45 11.43 -23.89
C GLY A 332 29.59 12.49 -23.24
N VAL A 333 28.88 13.24 -24.08
CA VAL A 333 27.87 14.20 -23.65
C VAL A 333 26.53 13.73 -24.19
N GLY A 334 25.55 13.61 -23.30
CA GLY A 334 24.17 13.31 -23.66
C GLY A 334 23.22 14.34 -23.08
N ALA A 335 22.22 14.74 -23.85
CA ALA A 335 21.09 15.52 -23.38
C ALA A 335 19.81 14.71 -23.59
N ALA A 336 18.95 14.64 -22.58
CA ALA A 336 17.64 14.01 -22.67
C ALA A 336 16.56 14.97 -22.14
N LEU A 337 15.42 14.96 -22.82
CA LEU A 337 14.19 15.62 -22.44
C LEU A 337 13.13 14.55 -22.22
N GLU A 338 12.45 14.61 -21.09
CA GLU A 338 11.38 13.68 -20.76
C GLU A 338 10.19 14.46 -20.18
N ARG A 339 8.99 14.13 -20.66
CA ARG A 339 7.73 14.64 -20.14
C ARG A 339 6.92 13.44 -19.66
N ILE A 340 6.54 13.46 -18.39
CA ILE A 340 5.71 12.45 -17.77
C ILE A 340 4.39 13.11 -17.38
N GLU A 341 3.30 12.57 -17.88
CA GLU A 341 1.94 12.92 -17.50
C GLU A 341 1.41 11.79 -16.63
N ILE A 342 0.91 12.13 -15.45
CA ILE A 342 0.37 11.18 -14.48
C ILE A 342 -1.10 11.53 -14.29
N GLN A 343 -1.96 10.54 -14.51
CA GLN A 343 -3.38 10.63 -14.24
C GLN A 343 -3.71 9.56 -13.21
N ALA A 344 -4.08 10.01 -12.01
CA ALA A 344 -4.54 9.13 -10.94
C ALA A 344 -6.04 9.33 -10.73
N ASP A 345 -6.78 8.22 -10.72
CA ASP A 345 -8.19 8.27 -10.35
C ASP A 345 -8.29 8.40 -8.83
N SER A 346 -9.00 9.42 -8.38
CA SER A 346 -9.37 9.63 -6.99
C SER A 346 -10.84 9.27 -6.82
N LEU A 347 -11.12 8.28 -5.96
CA LEU A 347 -12.46 7.84 -5.64
C LEU A 347 -12.83 8.30 -4.25
N THR A 348 -13.71 9.31 -4.17
CA THR A 348 -14.23 9.81 -2.90
C THR A 348 -15.61 9.21 -2.64
N PRO A 349 -15.81 8.35 -1.62
CA PRO A 349 -17.13 7.84 -1.25
C PRO A 349 -18.17 8.96 -1.10
N PHE A 350 -19.41 8.76 -1.58
CA PHE A 350 -20.43 9.80 -1.56
C PHE A 350 -20.62 10.41 -0.17
N TRP A 351 -20.67 9.60 0.89
CA TRP A 351 -20.84 10.09 2.25
C TRP A 351 -19.73 11.05 2.69
N GLN A 352 -18.47 10.75 2.34
CA GLN A 352 -17.32 11.61 2.68
C GLN A 352 -17.41 12.94 1.93
N GLY A 353 -17.70 12.89 0.62
CA GLY A 353 -17.83 14.11 -0.18
C GLY A 353 -19.01 14.98 0.24
N ILE A 354 -20.15 14.39 0.62
CA ILE A 354 -21.33 15.15 1.08
C ILE A 354 -21.07 15.84 2.42
N THR A 355 -20.30 15.21 3.32
CA THR A 355 -20.01 15.77 4.65
C THR A 355 -18.76 16.62 4.73
N ALA A 356 -17.98 16.70 3.67
CA ALA A 356 -16.79 17.54 3.62
C ALA A 356 -17.16 19.02 3.79
N GLU A 357 -16.27 19.80 4.43
CA GLU A 357 -16.48 21.24 4.65
C GLU A 357 -16.63 22.02 3.33
N GLN A 358 -15.94 21.57 2.28
CA GLN A 358 -16.02 22.17 0.94
C GLN A 358 -17.26 21.71 0.15
N GLY A 359 -18.07 20.80 0.70
CA GLY A 359 -19.18 20.16 0.01
C GLY A 359 -18.74 19.10 -1.00
N ALA A 360 -19.69 18.61 -1.81
CA ALA A 360 -19.48 17.47 -2.73
C ALA A 360 -18.42 17.69 -3.82
N ALA A 361 -18.01 18.95 -4.07
CA ALA A 361 -16.90 19.35 -4.93
C ALA A 361 -16.48 20.79 -4.57
N ARG A 362 -15.24 21.18 -4.91
CA ARG A 362 -14.75 22.55 -4.73
C ARG A 362 -15.42 23.53 -5.68
N ASN A 363 -15.65 23.13 -6.93
CA ASN A 363 -16.39 23.96 -7.87
C ASN A 363 -17.89 23.92 -7.51
N PRO A 364 -18.54 25.05 -7.17
CA PRO A 364 -19.93 25.06 -6.74
C PRO A 364 -20.89 24.54 -7.82
N VAL A 365 -20.55 24.72 -9.10
CA VAL A 365 -21.34 24.17 -10.23
C VAL A 365 -21.25 22.65 -10.26
N VAL A 366 -20.06 22.09 -10.13
CA VAL A 366 -19.84 20.63 -10.10
C VAL A 366 -20.45 20.02 -8.84
N ALA A 367 -20.34 20.71 -7.69
CA ALA A 367 -20.96 20.30 -6.44
C ALA A 367 -22.49 20.21 -6.60
N ALA A 368 -23.12 21.25 -7.14
CA ALA A 368 -24.56 21.25 -7.43
C ALA A 368 -24.94 20.11 -8.40
N GLN A 369 -24.15 19.87 -9.45
CA GLN A 369 -24.37 18.77 -10.39
C GLN A 369 -24.25 17.39 -9.73
N ARG A 370 -23.30 17.19 -8.79
CA ARG A 370 -23.15 15.94 -8.04
C ARG A 370 -24.34 15.68 -7.13
N LEU A 371 -24.77 16.70 -6.40
CA LEU A 371 -25.92 16.62 -5.50
C LEU A 371 -27.20 16.33 -6.29
N ALA A 372 -27.43 17.07 -7.39
CA ALA A 372 -28.56 16.85 -8.29
C ALA A 372 -28.49 15.46 -8.95
N GLY A 373 -27.30 14.98 -9.30
CA GLY A 373 -27.09 13.64 -9.84
C GLY A 373 -27.45 12.53 -8.85
N ILE A 374 -27.11 12.69 -7.55
CA ILE A 374 -27.53 11.76 -6.49
C ILE A 374 -29.05 11.75 -6.39
N GLU A 375 -29.68 12.93 -6.32
CA GLU A 375 -31.13 13.04 -6.26
C GLU A 375 -31.79 12.39 -7.47
N GLN A 376 -31.34 12.70 -8.69
CA GLN A 376 -31.86 12.17 -9.93
C GLN A 376 -31.73 10.64 -9.99
N LYS A 377 -30.59 10.07 -9.62
CA LYS A 377 -30.40 8.61 -9.58
C LYS A 377 -31.27 7.97 -8.50
N SER A 378 -31.43 8.63 -7.36
CA SER A 378 -32.27 8.12 -6.26
C SER A 378 -33.75 8.03 -6.65
N LEU A 379 -34.22 8.80 -7.64
CA LEU A 379 -35.59 8.70 -8.17
C LEU A 379 -35.90 7.30 -8.72
N ALA A 380 -34.90 6.58 -9.24
CA ALA A 380 -35.09 5.20 -9.70
C ALA A 380 -35.43 4.23 -8.56
N LEU A 381 -35.14 4.60 -7.31
CA LEU A 381 -35.43 3.83 -6.10
C LEU A 381 -36.74 4.26 -5.42
N LEU A 382 -37.45 5.25 -5.96
CA LEU A 382 -38.78 5.68 -5.52
C LEU A 382 -39.87 5.06 -6.38
N ASP A 383 -41.04 4.88 -5.77
CA ASP A 383 -42.24 4.35 -6.43
C ASP A 383 -42.63 5.24 -7.61
N ARG A 384 -42.89 4.60 -8.75
CA ARG A 384 -43.53 5.27 -9.88
C ARG A 384 -45.04 5.42 -9.61
N PRO A 385 -45.75 6.30 -10.32
CA PRO A 385 -47.20 6.46 -10.15
C PRO A 385 -48.03 5.17 -10.33
N GLN A 386 -47.48 4.17 -11.01
CA GLN A 386 -48.11 2.87 -11.28
C GLN A 386 -47.70 1.78 -10.27
N ASP A 387 -46.69 2.05 -9.45
CA ASP A 387 -46.17 1.10 -8.47
C ASP A 387 -47.06 1.08 -7.22
N ARG A 388 -47.05 -0.04 -6.49
CA ARG A 388 -47.67 -0.09 -5.16
C ARG A 388 -46.83 0.75 -4.19
N LEU A 389 -47.48 1.39 -3.21
CA LEU A 389 -46.78 2.15 -2.18
C LEU A 389 -45.75 1.27 -1.45
N GLY A 390 -44.49 1.71 -1.42
CA GLY A 390 -43.37 1.00 -0.82
C GLY A 390 -42.85 -0.18 -1.65
N ALA A 391 -43.16 -0.24 -2.94
CA ALA A 391 -42.63 -1.28 -3.83
C ALA A 391 -41.14 -1.10 -4.09
N GLN A 392 -40.68 0.14 -4.21
CA GLN A 392 -39.28 0.47 -4.48
C GLN A 392 -38.49 0.69 -3.18
N PRO A 393 -37.15 0.47 -3.20
CA PRO A 393 -36.36 0.39 -1.97
C PRO A 393 -36.39 1.67 -1.14
N LEU A 394 -36.19 2.83 -1.76
CA LEU A 394 -36.14 4.10 -1.05
C LEU A 394 -37.53 4.50 -0.54
N SER A 395 -38.59 4.26 -1.32
CA SER A 395 -39.97 4.44 -0.89
C SER A 395 -40.33 3.55 0.31
N ARG A 396 -39.87 2.29 0.33
CA ARG A 396 -40.07 1.40 1.49
C ARG A 396 -39.43 1.94 2.75
N LEU A 397 -38.26 2.58 2.64
CA LEU A 397 -37.57 3.19 3.77
C LEU A 397 -38.25 4.46 4.28
N THR A 398 -38.80 5.29 3.37
CA THR A 398 -39.40 6.59 3.70
C THR A 398 -40.91 6.55 3.89
N GLY A 399 -41.56 5.39 3.68
CA GLY A 399 -43.02 5.29 3.72
C GLY A 399 -43.71 5.88 2.48
N GLY A 400 -43.02 5.88 1.34
CA GLY A 400 -43.54 6.33 0.04
C GLY A 400 -43.35 7.82 -0.25
N ARG A 401 -42.67 8.55 0.63
CA ARG A 401 -42.35 9.97 0.44
C ARG A 401 -40.95 10.16 -0.17
N SER A 402 -40.75 11.28 -0.84
CA SER A 402 -39.39 11.70 -1.21
C SER A 402 -38.58 11.99 0.06
N PRO A 403 -37.29 11.63 0.13
CA PRO A 403 -36.43 11.94 1.27
C PRO A 403 -36.45 13.42 1.66
N ALA A 404 -36.49 14.32 0.68
CA ALA A 404 -36.50 15.76 0.90
C ALA A 404 -37.74 16.24 1.68
N ASP A 405 -38.86 15.52 1.57
CA ASP A 405 -40.14 15.88 2.20
C ASP A 405 -40.36 15.16 3.54
N CYS A 406 -39.46 14.27 3.94
CA CYS A 406 -39.59 13.50 5.18
C CYS A 406 -39.30 14.37 6.42
N PRO A 407 -40.14 14.32 7.48
CA PRO A 407 -39.81 14.91 8.77
C PRO A 407 -38.64 14.18 9.45
N ALA A 408 -37.96 14.86 10.38
CA ALA A 408 -36.76 14.34 11.05
C ALA A 408 -36.94 12.95 11.69
N GLY A 409 -38.09 12.70 12.34
CA GLY A 409 -38.40 11.40 12.94
C GLY A 409 -38.57 10.26 11.91
N GLU A 410 -39.09 10.56 10.72
CA GLU A 410 -39.20 9.60 9.62
C GLU A 410 -37.83 9.35 8.98
N LEU A 411 -36.97 10.37 8.84
CA LEU A 411 -35.58 10.21 8.37
C LEU A 411 -34.77 9.32 9.33
N LYS A 412 -34.90 9.53 10.64
CA LYS A 412 -34.25 8.66 11.65
C LYS A 412 -34.73 7.22 11.53
N SER A 413 -36.04 7.01 11.35
CA SER A 413 -36.62 5.68 11.15
C SER A 413 -36.16 5.04 9.85
N ALA A 414 -36.04 5.81 8.77
CA ALA A 414 -35.52 5.36 7.48
C ALA A 414 -34.05 4.95 7.58
N ALA A 415 -33.22 5.71 8.30
CA ALA A 415 -31.82 5.34 8.60
C ALA A 415 -31.75 4.02 9.38
N GLY A 416 -32.58 3.85 10.41
CA GLY A 416 -32.66 2.59 11.17
C GLY A 416 -33.09 1.39 10.31
N ARG A 417 -34.07 1.57 9.42
CA ARG A 417 -34.50 0.53 8.46
C ARG A 417 -33.39 0.18 7.48
N LEU A 418 -32.67 1.16 6.94
CA LEU A 418 -31.54 0.93 6.04
C LEU A 418 -30.42 0.14 6.74
N ALA A 419 -30.12 0.47 8.00
CA ALA A 419 -29.15 -0.27 8.81
C ALA A 419 -29.54 -1.75 8.94
N ALA A 420 -30.81 -2.00 9.29
CA ALA A 420 -31.33 -3.34 9.47
C ALA A 420 -31.33 -4.14 8.15
N GLU A 421 -31.69 -3.51 7.03
CA GLU A 421 -31.62 -4.16 5.71
C GLU A 421 -30.18 -4.47 5.29
N LEU A 422 -29.22 -3.58 5.56
CA LEU A 422 -27.80 -3.83 5.33
C LEU A 422 -27.28 -4.98 6.20
N ASP A 423 -27.59 -4.99 7.50
CA ASP A 423 -27.18 -6.04 8.43
C ASP A 423 -27.79 -7.39 8.03
N HIS A 424 -29.05 -7.41 7.59
CA HIS A 424 -29.71 -8.62 7.09
C HIS A 424 -29.07 -9.11 5.79
N PHE A 425 -28.83 -8.22 4.82
CA PHE A 425 -28.15 -8.57 3.57
C PHE A 425 -26.76 -9.13 3.83
N CYS A 426 -26.00 -8.47 4.72
CA CYS A 426 -24.70 -8.96 5.16
C CYS A 426 -24.85 -10.37 5.74
N ALA A 427 -25.67 -10.57 6.78
CA ALA A 427 -25.84 -11.87 7.41
C ALA A 427 -26.20 -13.00 6.41
N VAL A 428 -27.09 -12.74 5.45
CA VAL A 428 -27.47 -13.74 4.43
C VAL A 428 -26.33 -14.02 3.46
N ALA A 429 -25.65 -12.98 2.96
CA ALA A 429 -24.50 -13.13 2.08
C ALA A 429 -23.34 -13.87 2.78
N GLN A 430 -23.13 -13.61 4.08
CA GLN A 430 -22.14 -14.27 4.93
C GLN A 430 -22.45 -15.75 5.12
N GLN A 431 -23.71 -16.11 5.39
CA GLN A 431 -24.14 -17.51 5.48
C GLN A 431 -23.93 -18.27 4.17
N ARG A 432 -24.23 -17.63 3.03
CA ARG A 432 -23.96 -18.20 1.70
C ARG A 432 -22.47 -18.33 1.45
N ASP A 433 -21.69 -17.29 1.75
CA ASP A 433 -20.23 -17.30 1.59
C ASP A 433 -19.59 -18.38 2.45
N ALA A 434 -20.14 -18.62 3.64
CA ALA A 434 -19.86 -19.74 4.54
C ALA A 434 -20.27 -21.11 3.99
N GLY A 435 -21.03 -21.21 2.91
CA GLY A 435 -21.53 -22.50 2.41
C GLY A 435 -22.51 -23.21 3.38
N ILE A 436 -22.93 -22.54 4.45
CA ILE A 436 -23.96 -22.96 5.39
C ILE A 436 -25.29 -22.63 4.70
N GLY A 437 -25.75 -23.56 3.86
CA GLY A 437 -26.89 -23.29 2.97
C GLY A 437 -26.86 -23.98 1.61
N ARG A 438 -26.01 -25.01 1.39
CA ARG A 438 -26.06 -25.86 0.18
C ARG A 438 -27.44 -26.51 -0.09
N ARG A 439 -28.38 -26.43 0.86
CA ARG A 439 -29.81 -26.69 0.61
C ARG A 439 -30.49 -25.39 0.15
N GLY A 440 -30.52 -25.14 -1.16
CA GLY A 440 -31.47 -24.28 -1.92
C GLY A 440 -31.85 -22.86 -1.45
N GLY A 441 -32.22 -22.65 -0.18
CA GLY A 441 -32.85 -21.44 0.35
C GLY A 441 -31.95 -20.21 0.42
N GLY A 442 -30.72 -20.32 0.94
CA GLY A 442 -29.86 -19.13 1.17
C GLY A 442 -29.51 -18.36 -0.10
N ALA A 443 -29.26 -19.06 -1.21
CA ALA A 443 -29.00 -18.42 -2.51
C ALA A 443 -30.25 -17.75 -3.11
N LEU A 444 -31.43 -18.30 -2.85
CA LEU A 444 -32.71 -17.70 -3.25
C LEU A 444 -33.04 -16.47 -2.41
N VAL A 445 -32.81 -16.51 -1.09
CA VAL A 445 -33.01 -15.35 -0.19
C VAL A 445 -32.07 -14.22 -0.58
N GLU A 446 -30.77 -14.50 -0.76
CA GLU A 446 -29.83 -13.47 -1.20
C GLU A 446 -30.23 -12.87 -2.56
N LYS A 447 -30.58 -13.72 -3.55
CA LYS A 447 -31.06 -13.25 -4.86
C LYS A 447 -32.32 -12.41 -4.72
N SER A 448 -33.22 -12.76 -3.80
CA SER A 448 -34.41 -11.98 -3.49
C SER A 448 -34.06 -10.62 -2.90
N ILE A 449 -33.12 -10.55 -1.96
CA ILE A 449 -32.66 -9.28 -1.37
C ILE A 449 -31.99 -8.41 -2.44
N VAL A 450 -31.07 -8.98 -3.22
CA VAL A 450 -30.42 -8.29 -4.35
C VAL A 450 -31.46 -7.74 -5.33
N SER A 451 -32.46 -8.55 -5.69
CA SER A 451 -33.55 -8.13 -6.58
C SER A 451 -34.45 -7.06 -5.95
N SER A 452 -34.73 -7.15 -4.65
CA SER A 452 -35.53 -6.16 -3.92
C SER A 452 -34.84 -4.80 -3.80
N TRP A 453 -33.52 -4.78 -4.02
CA TRP A 453 -32.68 -3.59 -4.13
C TRP A 453 -32.36 -3.24 -5.59
N GLN A 454 -33.11 -3.80 -6.55
CA GLN A 454 -32.93 -3.63 -8.00
C GLN A 454 -31.52 -3.95 -8.54
N GLY A 455 -30.73 -4.76 -7.81
CA GLY A 455 -29.39 -5.16 -8.22
C GLY A 455 -29.39 -6.42 -9.10
N LYS A 456 -28.35 -6.57 -9.93
CA LYS A 456 -28.03 -7.86 -10.60
C LYS A 456 -26.90 -8.59 -9.87
N SER A 457 -26.03 -7.86 -9.19
CA SER A 457 -24.98 -8.38 -8.32
C SER A 457 -25.07 -7.82 -6.89
N ARG A 458 -24.21 -8.32 -5.99
CA ARG A 458 -24.07 -7.79 -4.63
C ARG A 458 -23.64 -6.32 -4.65
N GLU A 459 -22.71 -5.99 -5.54
CA GLU A 459 -22.16 -4.65 -5.72
C GLU A 459 -23.25 -3.68 -6.21
N ASP A 460 -24.16 -4.11 -7.07
CA ASP A 460 -25.29 -3.28 -7.51
C ASP A 460 -26.27 -3.01 -6.34
N ALA A 461 -26.58 -4.05 -5.55
CA ALA A 461 -27.46 -3.89 -4.39
C ALA A 461 -26.83 -2.96 -3.33
N LEU A 462 -25.55 -3.14 -3.02
CA LEU A 462 -24.79 -2.27 -2.12
C LEU A 462 -24.68 -0.85 -2.67
N ALA A 463 -24.52 -0.68 -3.98
CA ALA A 463 -24.49 0.64 -4.60
C ALA A 463 -25.84 1.35 -4.50
N ASN A 464 -26.95 0.63 -4.66
CA ASN A 464 -28.29 1.19 -4.49
C ASN A 464 -28.59 1.51 -3.01
N MET A 465 -28.09 0.70 -2.06
CA MET A 465 -28.13 1.02 -0.63
C MET A 465 -27.30 2.28 -0.32
N ALA A 466 -26.10 2.42 -0.90
CA ALA A 466 -25.23 3.59 -0.75
C ALA A 466 -25.84 4.85 -1.38
N LEU A 467 -26.55 4.72 -2.50
CA LEU A 467 -27.30 5.80 -3.12
C LEU A 467 -28.49 6.24 -2.26
N ALA A 468 -29.26 5.30 -1.70
CA ALA A 468 -30.33 5.58 -0.75
C ALA A 468 -29.78 6.27 0.52
N HIS A 469 -28.65 5.78 1.04
CA HIS A 469 -27.91 6.39 2.15
C HIS A 469 -27.54 7.85 1.84
N ALA A 470 -26.94 8.11 0.67
CA ALA A 470 -26.55 9.44 0.25
C ALA A 470 -27.76 10.39 0.12
N ALA A 471 -28.88 9.93 -0.45
CA ALA A 471 -30.10 10.72 -0.56
C ALA A 471 -30.72 11.06 0.81
N LEU A 472 -30.76 10.10 1.74
CA LEU A 472 -31.22 10.33 3.11
C LEU A 472 -30.28 11.29 3.87
N LEU A 473 -28.96 11.17 3.65
CA LEU A 473 -27.96 12.04 4.27
C LEU A 473 -28.09 13.49 3.78
N LEU A 474 -28.36 13.70 2.49
CA LEU A 474 -28.65 15.02 1.94
C LEU A 474 -29.91 15.64 2.54
N ALA A 475 -30.99 14.86 2.64
CA ALA A 475 -32.23 15.31 3.25
C ALA A 475 -32.05 15.69 4.74
N ALA A 476 -31.32 14.87 5.50
CA ALA A 476 -31.02 15.16 6.90
C ALA A 476 -30.09 16.38 7.04
N GLY A 477 -29.13 16.57 6.11
CA GLY A 477 -28.21 17.70 6.13
C GLY A 477 -28.86 19.07 5.87
N ARG A 478 -30.00 19.10 5.16
CA ARG A 478 -30.79 20.33 4.92
C ARG A 478 -31.63 20.77 6.11
N ARG A 479 -31.70 19.95 7.17
CA ARG A 479 -32.61 20.11 8.30
C ARG A 479 -31.85 20.20 9.62
N GLU A 480 -32.01 21.31 10.33
CA GLU A 480 -31.38 21.49 11.65
C GLU A 480 -31.96 20.53 12.71
N ASP A 481 -33.24 20.17 12.61
CA ASP A 481 -33.96 19.26 13.51
C ASP A 481 -33.63 17.76 13.30
N ALA A 482 -32.82 17.42 12.30
CA ALA A 482 -32.50 16.04 11.91
C ALA A 482 -31.08 15.57 12.30
N ALA A 483 -30.43 16.22 13.28
CA ALA A 483 -29.06 15.90 13.72
C ALA A 483 -28.87 14.42 14.11
N GLU A 484 -29.85 13.82 14.81
CA GLU A 484 -29.79 12.41 15.20
C GLU A 484 -29.87 11.45 13.99
N ALA A 485 -30.65 11.80 12.97
CA ALA A 485 -30.72 11.02 11.73
C ALA A 485 -29.40 11.10 10.96
N LYS A 486 -28.80 12.30 10.89
CA LYS A 486 -27.47 12.51 10.29
C LYS A 486 -26.40 11.68 11.00
N ALA A 487 -26.38 11.67 12.34
CA ALA A 487 -25.43 10.89 13.12
C ALA A 487 -25.58 9.37 12.88
N ALA A 488 -26.81 8.86 12.84
CA ALA A 488 -27.09 7.44 12.56
C ALA A 488 -26.64 7.02 11.15
N LEU A 489 -26.82 7.89 10.15
CA LEU A 489 -26.35 7.65 8.78
C LEU A 489 -24.80 7.66 8.71
N LEU A 490 -24.12 8.52 9.46
CA LEU A 490 -22.66 8.55 9.48
C LEU A 490 -22.06 7.31 10.17
N ASP A 491 -22.66 6.81 11.25
CA ASP A 491 -22.21 5.60 11.94
C ASP A 491 -22.23 4.35 11.04
N MET A 492 -23.25 4.22 10.18
CA MET A 492 -23.34 3.07 9.27
C MET A 492 -22.43 3.15 8.05
N ALA A 493 -21.98 4.35 7.66
CA ALA A 493 -21.30 4.57 6.38
C ALA A 493 -20.04 3.68 6.21
N PRO A 494 -19.15 3.51 7.21
CA PRO A 494 -18.00 2.61 7.06
C PRO A 494 -18.39 1.16 6.77
N ARG A 495 -19.52 0.68 7.31
CA ARG A 495 -20.01 -0.69 7.10
C ARG A 495 -20.67 -0.88 5.74
N LEU A 496 -21.28 0.17 5.19
CA LEU A 496 -21.93 0.12 3.88
C LEU A 496 -20.92 0.18 2.72
N TYR A 497 -19.89 1.00 2.86
CA TYR A 497 -18.90 1.24 1.80
C TYR A 497 -17.70 0.27 1.86
N ALA A 498 -17.56 -0.49 2.96
CA ALA A 498 -16.62 -1.60 3.09
C ALA A 498 -17.29 -2.76 3.87
N PRO A 499 -18.32 -3.42 3.29
CA PRO A 499 -19.12 -4.39 4.01
C PRO A 499 -18.33 -5.67 4.29
N PRO A 500 -18.61 -6.35 5.42
CA PRO A 500 -17.92 -7.56 5.84
C PRO A 500 -18.41 -8.80 5.07
N ILE A 501 -18.56 -8.70 3.74
CA ILE A 501 -19.03 -9.77 2.84
C ILE A 501 -18.14 -9.84 1.61
N ARG A 502 -18.10 -10.97 0.91
CA ARG A 502 -17.34 -11.06 -0.34
C ARG A 502 -18.01 -10.21 -1.42
N HIS A 503 -17.26 -9.24 -1.93
CA HIS A 503 -17.66 -8.39 -3.05
C HIS A 503 -16.41 -7.96 -3.82
N ASP A 504 -16.60 -7.45 -5.03
CA ASP A 504 -15.57 -6.74 -5.76
C ASP A 504 -15.49 -5.29 -5.23
N ALA A 505 -14.45 -5.02 -4.44
CA ALA A 505 -14.28 -3.74 -3.74
C ALA A 505 -13.96 -2.59 -4.71
N GLU A 506 -13.22 -2.86 -5.79
CA GLU A 506 -12.95 -1.87 -6.85
C GLU A 506 -14.23 -1.54 -7.61
N ALA A 507 -15.01 -2.56 -7.97
CA ALA A 507 -16.28 -2.37 -8.66
C ALA A 507 -17.35 -1.70 -7.78
N LEU A 508 -17.33 -1.92 -6.46
CA LEU A 508 -18.19 -1.22 -5.52
C LEU A 508 -17.77 0.25 -5.40
N ALA A 509 -16.50 0.52 -5.07
CA ALA A 509 -15.97 1.88 -4.92
C ALA A 509 -16.20 2.74 -6.17
N GLY A 510 -16.03 2.16 -7.36
CA GLY A 510 -16.31 2.84 -8.62
C GLY A 510 -17.79 3.21 -8.82
N ARG A 511 -18.74 2.55 -8.15
CA ARG A 511 -20.19 2.85 -8.21
C ARG A 511 -20.66 3.79 -7.11
N VAL A 512 -19.99 3.79 -5.96
CA VAL A 512 -20.41 4.53 -4.74
C VAL A 512 -19.52 5.75 -4.42
N GLY A 513 -18.66 6.14 -5.35
CA GLY A 513 -17.76 7.28 -5.19
C GLY A 513 -17.91 8.33 -6.28
N PHE A 514 -17.63 9.58 -5.92
CA PHE A 514 -17.29 10.61 -6.89
C PHE A 514 -15.95 10.26 -7.53
N ARG A 515 -15.92 10.32 -8.87
CA ARG A 515 -14.72 10.04 -9.66
C ARG A 515 -14.06 11.36 -10.00
N ASP A 516 -12.87 11.57 -9.45
CA ASP A 516 -12.02 12.72 -9.74
C ASP A 516 -10.75 12.26 -10.43
N THR A 517 -10.18 13.12 -11.27
CA THR A 517 -8.89 12.83 -11.90
C THR A 517 -7.87 13.79 -11.36
N LEU A 518 -6.80 13.25 -10.78
CA LEU A 518 -5.64 14.01 -10.38
C LEU A 518 -4.62 14.03 -11.51
N GLU A 519 -4.43 15.19 -12.12
CA GLU A 519 -3.47 15.42 -13.19
C GLU A 519 -2.18 16.01 -12.61
N LEU A 520 -1.09 15.24 -12.71
CA LEU A 520 0.24 15.65 -12.30
C LEU A 520 1.17 15.64 -13.50
N GLN A 521 2.21 16.47 -13.45
CA GLN A 521 3.18 16.57 -14.53
C GLN A 521 4.60 16.62 -13.99
N ILE A 522 5.50 15.88 -14.65
CA ILE A 522 6.94 15.95 -14.43
C ILE A 522 7.59 16.27 -15.77
N ARG A 523 8.51 17.24 -15.78
CA ARG A 523 9.33 17.59 -16.95
C ARG A 523 10.78 17.50 -16.54
N ASP A 524 11.50 16.55 -17.12
CA ASP A 524 12.90 16.29 -16.82
C ASP A 524 13.77 16.71 -18.02
N ARG A 525 14.90 17.31 -17.69
CA ARG A 525 15.97 17.64 -18.62
C ARG A 525 17.28 17.15 -18.02
N SER A 526 17.80 16.06 -18.57
CA SER A 526 19.00 15.40 -18.07
C SER A 526 20.20 15.67 -18.98
N TYR A 527 21.32 16.00 -18.36
CA TYR A 527 22.63 16.16 -18.98
C TYR A 527 23.53 15.07 -18.41
N ALA A 528 23.92 14.10 -19.23
CA ALA A 528 24.88 13.06 -18.86
C ALA A 528 26.27 13.50 -19.31
N LEU A 529 27.20 13.54 -18.36
CA LEU A 529 28.62 13.81 -18.58
C LEU A 529 29.37 12.54 -18.18
N ASP A 530 29.72 11.75 -19.18
CA ASP A 530 30.63 10.62 -18.99
C ASP A 530 32.02 11.20 -18.74
N LEU A 531 32.49 11.12 -17.49
CA LEU A 531 33.67 11.84 -17.00
C LEU A 531 35.00 11.26 -17.50
N GLY A 532 34.99 10.35 -18.49
CA GLY A 532 36.22 9.78 -19.02
C GLY A 532 36.73 8.63 -18.16
N GLY A 533 36.88 7.47 -18.79
CA GLY A 533 37.26 6.22 -18.13
C GLY A 533 38.60 6.24 -17.36
N GLY A 534 38.64 5.45 -16.28
CA GLY A 534 39.84 5.02 -15.59
C GLY A 534 40.49 6.10 -14.72
N ILE A 535 40.01 6.28 -13.49
CA ILE A 535 40.85 6.92 -12.47
C ILE A 535 41.96 5.90 -12.11
N GLY A 536 43.03 5.90 -12.90
CA GLY A 536 44.24 5.09 -12.67
C GLY A 536 44.15 3.63 -13.12
N PRO A 537 45.24 2.84 -12.94
CA PRO A 537 45.43 1.49 -13.46
C PRO A 537 44.48 0.40 -12.87
N LEU A 538 43.41 0.80 -12.19
CA LEU A 538 42.56 -0.06 -11.35
C LEU A 538 41.10 -0.22 -11.85
N GLY A 539 40.75 0.34 -13.02
CA GLY A 539 39.50 0.00 -13.72
C GLY A 539 38.19 0.57 -13.15
N VAL A 540 38.24 1.62 -12.33
CA VAL A 540 37.03 2.31 -11.80
C VAL A 540 36.42 3.24 -12.86
N LYS A 541 35.12 3.14 -13.09
CA LYS A 541 34.34 4.04 -13.95
C LYS A 541 33.47 4.97 -13.11
N ALA A 542 33.50 6.26 -13.41
CA ALA A 542 32.69 7.29 -12.78
C ALA A 542 31.82 8.00 -13.83
N GLU A 543 30.51 7.97 -13.64
CA GLU A 543 29.55 8.67 -14.50
C GLU A 543 28.86 9.76 -13.68
N ALA A 544 28.81 10.99 -14.18
CA ALA A 544 28.06 12.09 -13.57
C ALA A 544 26.90 12.51 -14.46
N SER A 545 25.78 12.88 -13.85
CA SER A 545 24.64 13.45 -14.57
C SER A 545 23.97 14.52 -13.73
N LEU A 546 23.50 15.56 -14.40
CA LEU A 546 22.66 16.61 -13.83
C LEU A 546 21.27 16.45 -14.43
N THR A 547 20.23 16.31 -13.60
CA THR A 547 18.84 16.30 -14.06
C THR A 547 18.11 17.51 -13.47
N GLU A 548 17.70 18.42 -14.33
CA GLU A 548 16.79 19.51 -13.99
C GLU A 548 15.35 19.01 -14.15
N ARG A 549 14.54 19.15 -13.12
CA ARG A 549 13.16 18.66 -13.11
C ARG A 549 12.20 19.74 -12.67
N GLU A 550 11.14 19.98 -13.43
CA GLU A 550 9.98 20.75 -12.99
C GLU A 550 8.84 19.79 -12.67
N ARG A 551 8.28 19.90 -11.47
CA ARG A 551 7.19 19.04 -11.02
C ARG A 551 5.97 19.87 -10.64
N ILE A 552 4.85 19.57 -11.28
CA ILE A 552 3.52 20.07 -10.92
C ILE A 552 2.87 18.97 -10.07
N HIS A 553 2.65 19.26 -8.79
CA HIS A 553 2.18 18.28 -7.81
C HIS A 553 1.13 18.87 -6.88
N HIS A 554 0.18 18.03 -6.44
CA HIS A 554 -0.80 18.44 -5.43
C HIS A 554 -0.15 18.71 -4.07
N ASN A 555 0.90 17.97 -3.69
CA ASN A 555 1.69 18.27 -2.49
C ASN A 555 2.56 19.54 -2.71
N PRO A 556 2.32 20.65 -1.98
CA PRO A 556 3.11 21.88 -2.12
C PRO A 556 4.61 21.71 -1.82
N VAL A 557 4.98 20.77 -0.94
CA VAL A 557 6.40 20.50 -0.63
C VAL A 557 7.08 19.59 -1.67
N ARG A 558 6.36 19.18 -2.73
CA ARG A 558 6.93 18.53 -3.93
C ARG A 558 6.73 19.30 -5.24
N ALA A 559 5.82 20.27 -5.24
CA ALA A 559 5.60 21.10 -6.39
C ALA A 559 6.75 22.11 -6.48
N GLY A 560 7.50 22.13 -7.58
CA GLY A 560 8.65 23.02 -7.74
C GLY A 560 9.72 22.50 -8.68
N SER A 561 10.89 23.13 -8.61
CA SER A 561 12.04 22.82 -9.45
C SER A 561 13.08 22.02 -8.66
N TYR A 562 13.65 21.01 -9.30
CA TYR A 562 14.69 20.15 -8.75
C TYR A 562 15.92 20.20 -9.64
N LYS A 563 17.09 20.09 -9.01
CA LYS A 563 18.37 19.82 -9.67
C LYS A 563 19.01 18.62 -8.96
N ASP A 564 18.93 17.48 -9.62
CA ASP A 564 19.45 16.20 -9.14
C ASP A 564 20.83 15.98 -9.75
N VAL A 565 21.87 16.04 -8.93
CA VAL A 565 23.24 15.68 -9.31
C VAL A 565 23.48 14.25 -8.92
N ARG A 566 23.64 13.37 -9.90
CA ARG A 566 23.88 11.94 -9.70
C ARG A 566 25.28 11.57 -10.15
N VAL A 567 26.01 10.88 -9.27
CA VAL A 567 27.34 10.36 -9.54
C VAL A 567 27.34 8.86 -9.26
N THR A 568 27.59 8.06 -10.29
CA THR A 568 27.66 6.60 -10.19
C THR A 568 29.10 6.14 -10.32
N LEU A 569 29.57 5.39 -9.33
CA LEU A 569 30.89 4.82 -9.24
C LEU A 569 30.78 3.31 -9.38
N SER A 570 31.51 2.71 -10.32
CA SER A 570 31.57 1.26 -10.51
C SER A 570 33.01 0.79 -10.56
N GLY A 571 33.37 -0.22 -9.76
CA GLY A 571 34.73 -0.75 -9.63
C GLY A 571 35.15 -1.00 -8.18
N ASN A 572 36.43 -1.30 -7.94
CA ASN A 572 36.97 -1.50 -6.59
C ASN A 572 37.27 -0.13 -5.94
N LEU A 573 36.49 0.26 -4.93
CA LEU A 573 36.45 1.63 -4.38
C LEU A 573 37.40 1.87 -3.20
N ALA A 574 38.43 1.04 -3.03
CA ALA A 574 39.32 1.07 -1.86
C ALA A 574 40.26 2.30 -1.77
N ASP A 575 40.17 3.29 -2.68
CA ASP A 575 41.17 4.34 -2.81
C ASP A 575 40.66 5.73 -2.36
N ALA A 576 41.36 6.34 -1.39
CA ALA A 576 40.93 7.54 -0.68
C ALA A 576 41.00 8.84 -1.53
N GLY A 577 41.73 8.84 -2.65
CA GLY A 577 41.94 10.02 -3.50
C GLY A 577 40.84 10.31 -4.53
N LEU A 578 39.84 9.44 -4.65
CA LEU A 578 38.79 9.54 -5.67
C LEU A 578 37.80 10.68 -5.39
N LEU A 579 37.49 10.92 -4.12
CA LEU A 579 36.52 11.93 -3.66
C LEU A 579 36.97 13.37 -3.88
N GLU A 580 38.23 13.69 -3.64
CA GLU A 580 38.74 15.06 -3.85
C GLU A 580 38.78 15.45 -5.33
N LYS A 581 39.11 14.50 -6.21
CA LYS A 581 39.01 14.70 -7.68
C LYS A 581 37.57 14.90 -8.12
N LEU A 582 36.64 14.15 -7.52
CA LEU A 582 35.21 14.22 -7.81
C LEU A 582 34.58 15.53 -7.31
N LYS A 583 34.98 15.99 -6.13
CA LYS A 583 34.62 17.30 -5.58
C LYS A 583 35.11 18.44 -6.48
N GLY A 584 36.36 18.39 -6.96
CA GLY A 584 36.90 19.38 -7.90
C GLY A 584 36.14 19.41 -9.23
N ALA A 585 35.83 18.24 -9.79
CA ALA A 585 35.05 18.13 -11.03
C ALA A 585 33.62 18.65 -10.87
N LEU A 586 32.92 18.27 -9.80
CA LEU A 586 31.57 18.74 -9.50
C LEU A 586 31.51 20.25 -9.22
N LEU A 587 32.47 20.80 -8.46
CA LEU A 587 32.53 22.24 -8.19
C LEU A 587 32.59 23.05 -9.48
N SER A 588 33.47 22.65 -10.41
CA SER A 588 33.63 23.34 -11.70
C SER A 588 32.35 23.36 -12.54
N GLN A 589 31.55 22.29 -12.49
CA GLN A 589 30.30 22.17 -13.24
C GLN A 589 29.08 22.76 -12.53
N LEU A 590 29.12 22.88 -11.21
CA LEU A 590 28.03 23.45 -10.40
C LEU A 590 28.15 24.96 -10.19
N MET A 591 29.32 25.54 -10.43
CA MET A 591 29.53 27.01 -10.39
C MET A 591 28.55 27.78 -11.30
N PRO A 592 28.31 27.41 -12.57
CA PRO A 592 27.36 28.10 -13.44
C PRO A 592 25.89 28.02 -12.97
N HIS A 593 25.58 27.09 -12.06
CA HIS A 593 24.24 26.83 -11.56
C HIS A 593 23.98 27.39 -10.16
N GLY A 594 24.96 28.05 -9.55
CA GLY A 594 24.86 28.66 -8.20
C GLY A 594 24.83 27.63 -7.06
N LEU A 595 25.29 26.40 -7.29
CA LEU A 595 25.20 25.30 -6.31
C LEU A 595 26.54 24.97 -5.63
N ALA A 596 27.62 25.67 -6.00
CA ALA A 596 28.97 25.36 -5.57
C ALA A 596 29.20 25.53 -4.05
N GLU A 597 28.54 26.50 -3.42
CA GLU A 597 28.72 26.81 -1.99
C GLU A 597 28.12 25.74 -1.06
N GLN A 598 27.08 25.03 -1.51
CA GLN A 598 26.38 24.01 -0.71
C GLN A 598 27.02 22.62 -0.83
N LEU A 599 27.92 22.41 -1.79
CA LEU A 599 28.51 21.10 -2.12
C LEU A 599 29.53 20.58 -1.08
N PRO A 600 30.47 21.39 -0.54
CA PRO A 600 31.48 20.90 0.39
C PRO A 600 30.88 20.32 1.69
N ALA A 601 29.86 20.98 2.24
CA ALA A 601 29.15 20.51 3.45
C ALA A 601 28.34 19.23 3.21
N ALA A 602 27.83 19.05 1.98
CA ALA A 602 27.09 17.85 1.57
C ALA A 602 28.02 16.62 1.44
N LEU A 603 29.23 16.81 0.88
CA LEU A 603 30.18 15.72 0.61
C LEU A 603 30.97 15.26 1.86
N ALA A 604 31.18 16.12 2.86
CA ALA A 604 31.94 15.77 4.06
C ALA A 604 31.34 14.58 4.85
N GLY A 605 30.00 14.47 4.91
CA GLY A 605 29.32 13.34 5.57
C GLY A 605 29.32 12.03 4.76
N VAL A 606 29.55 12.11 3.45
CA VAL A 606 29.55 10.98 2.52
C VAL A 606 30.89 10.22 2.56
N GLN A 607 31.98 10.93 2.87
CA GLN A 607 33.34 10.39 2.86
C GLN A 607 33.58 9.28 3.88
N SER A 608 33.00 9.38 5.09
CA SER A 608 33.13 8.36 6.14
C SER A 608 32.37 7.06 5.84
N GLN A 609 31.30 7.13 5.03
CA GLN A 609 30.45 5.99 4.68
C GLN A 609 30.96 5.22 3.46
N LEU A 610 31.66 5.89 2.54
CA LEU A 610 32.27 5.27 1.35
C LEU A 610 33.40 4.30 1.69
N ALA A 611 34.13 4.53 2.79
CA ALA A 611 35.32 3.75 3.15
C ALA A 611 35.04 2.29 3.56
N GLY A 612 33.78 1.91 3.83
CA GLY A 612 33.40 0.59 4.34
C GLY A 612 32.73 -0.35 3.34
N GLN A 613 32.52 0.05 2.08
CA GLN A 613 31.70 -0.70 1.12
C GLN A 613 32.55 -1.37 0.03
N ALA A 614 32.64 -2.71 0.08
CA ALA A 614 33.33 -3.52 -0.91
C ALA A 614 32.33 -4.27 -1.81
N GLY A 615 32.23 -3.86 -3.08
CA GLY A 615 31.54 -4.61 -4.15
C GLY A 615 30.14 -4.08 -4.50
N GLY A 616 30.02 -3.47 -5.68
CA GLY A 616 28.76 -2.98 -6.26
C GLY A 616 28.88 -1.57 -6.87
N GLY A 617 27.97 -1.20 -7.77
CA GLY A 617 27.89 0.19 -8.26
C GLY A 617 27.28 1.09 -7.20
N ILE A 618 28.02 2.10 -6.73
CA ILE A 618 27.54 3.07 -5.73
C ILE A 618 27.09 4.34 -6.46
N THR A 619 25.87 4.79 -6.19
CA THR A 619 25.33 6.05 -6.72
C THR A 619 25.11 7.04 -5.60
N LEU A 620 25.79 8.18 -5.67
CA LEU A 620 25.53 9.38 -4.86
C LEU A 620 24.53 10.27 -5.60
N LEU A 621 23.45 10.66 -4.92
CA LEU A 621 22.47 11.64 -5.36
C LEU A 621 22.52 12.85 -4.43
N LEU A 622 22.73 14.03 -4.99
CA LEU A 622 22.54 15.31 -4.32
C LEU A 622 21.34 15.99 -4.95
N ARG A 623 20.29 16.23 -4.15
CA ARG A 623 19.07 16.87 -4.62
C ARG A 623 18.99 18.29 -4.09
N PHE A 624 19.03 19.24 -5.02
CA PHE A 624 18.69 20.62 -4.74
C PHE A 624 17.24 20.88 -5.15
N TYR A 625 16.48 21.55 -4.30
CA TYR A 625 15.06 21.77 -4.49
C TYR A 625 14.72 23.24 -4.27
N GLN A 626 13.85 23.76 -5.14
CA GLN A 626 13.21 25.05 -5.04
C GLN A 626 11.69 24.85 -5.07
N PRO A 627 11.01 24.86 -3.91
CA PRO A 627 9.57 24.68 -3.86
C PRO A 627 8.80 25.84 -4.50
N GLN A 628 7.63 25.51 -5.06
CA GLN A 628 6.76 26.45 -5.77
C GLN A 628 6.27 27.59 -4.87
N TYR A 629 6.07 27.34 -3.57
CA TYR A 629 5.64 28.39 -2.64
C TYR A 629 6.66 29.53 -2.50
N GLN A 630 7.94 29.31 -2.84
CA GLN A 630 8.93 30.39 -2.86
C GLN A 630 8.70 31.41 -3.97
N ARG A 631 7.84 31.09 -4.95
CA ARG A 631 7.44 32.00 -6.03
C ARG A 631 6.23 32.86 -5.65
N GLN A 632 5.65 32.67 -4.46
CA GLN A 632 4.54 33.48 -3.97
C GLN A 632 5.03 34.87 -3.57
N ALA A 633 4.18 35.89 -3.76
CA ALA A 633 4.56 37.29 -3.56
C ALA A 633 4.90 37.64 -2.11
N ASP A 634 4.38 36.88 -1.14
CA ASP A 634 4.59 37.04 0.29
C ASP A 634 5.75 36.18 0.84
N PHE A 635 6.44 35.41 -0.02
CA PHE A 635 7.64 34.68 0.37
C PHE A 635 8.87 35.60 0.39
N PRO A 636 9.73 35.52 1.42
CA PRO A 636 10.93 36.36 1.51
C PRO A 636 11.92 36.07 0.37
N ALA A 637 12.14 37.06 -0.50
CA ALA A 637 13.02 36.93 -1.68
C ALA A 637 14.46 36.51 -1.34
N GLU A 638 14.97 36.94 -0.19
CA GLU A 638 16.32 36.61 0.29
C GLU A 638 16.48 35.12 0.67
N ALA A 639 15.38 34.45 1.00
CA ALA A 639 15.36 33.02 1.33
C ALA A 639 15.11 32.14 0.09
N ALA A 640 14.62 32.72 -1.00
CA ALA A 640 14.24 32.00 -2.20
C ALA A 640 15.47 31.46 -2.95
N GLY A 641 15.36 30.24 -3.47
CA GLY A 641 16.40 29.63 -4.29
C GLY A 641 16.55 28.13 -4.06
N TYR A 642 17.48 27.53 -4.81
CA TYR A 642 17.80 26.12 -4.68
C TYR A 642 18.53 25.83 -3.37
N ARG A 643 17.96 24.95 -2.55
CA ARG A 643 18.58 24.47 -1.31
C ARG A 643 18.75 22.96 -1.37
N LEU A 644 19.81 22.45 -0.78
CA LEU A 644 19.99 21.02 -0.61
C LEU A 644 18.80 20.47 0.20
N GLN A 645 18.01 19.60 -0.41
CA GLN A 645 16.91 18.90 0.25
C GLN A 645 17.42 17.62 0.91
N LEU A 646 18.17 16.81 0.14
CA LEU A 646 18.77 15.57 0.63
C LEU A 646 20.04 15.19 -0.13
N ALA A 647 20.91 14.45 0.55
CA ALA A 647 22.03 13.72 -0.01
C ALA A 647 21.84 12.23 0.27
N ARG A 648 21.84 11.40 -0.77
CA ARG A 648 21.52 9.97 -0.67
C ARG A 648 22.57 9.12 -1.35
N MET A 649 22.93 8.00 -0.73
CA MET A 649 23.76 6.98 -1.34
C MET A 649 22.97 5.70 -1.50
N SER A 650 23.07 5.13 -2.71
CA SER A 650 22.41 3.90 -3.07
C SER A 650 23.40 2.92 -3.68
N ALA A 651 23.23 1.65 -3.37
CA ALA A 651 23.90 0.56 -4.06
C ALA A 651 22.95 0.04 -5.13
N SER A 652 23.46 -0.08 -6.36
CA SER A 652 22.71 -0.60 -7.50
C SER A 652 23.32 -1.93 -7.96
N GLY A 653 22.43 -2.88 -8.23
CA GLY A 653 22.75 -4.17 -8.82
C GLY A 653 21.94 -4.36 -10.09
N ASP A 654 22.62 -4.33 -11.22
CA ASP A 654 22.03 -4.58 -12.53
C ASP A 654 22.54 -5.92 -13.08
N ALA A 655 21.61 -6.82 -13.40
CA ALA A 655 21.87 -8.06 -14.11
C ALA A 655 21.06 -8.03 -15.41
N ALA A 656 21.72 -7.70 -16.52
CA ALA A 656 21.10 -7.66 -17.84
C ALA A 656 21.79 -8.63 -18.80
N VAL A 657 20.99 -9.47 -19.46
CA VAL A 657 21.40 -10.33 -20.57
C VAL A 657 20.76 -9.77 -21.83
N SER A 658 21.58 -9.24 -22.74
CA SER A 658 21.13 -8.86 -24.07
C SER A 658 21.77 -9.79 -25.10
N LEU A 659 20.94 -10.37 -25.96
CA LEU A 659 21.32 -11.19 -27.09
C LEU A 659 20.95 -10.39 -28.34
N SER A 660 21.94 -9.85 -29.04
CA SER A 660 21.74 -9.24 -30.34
C SER A 660 22.47 -10.04 -31.43
N GLY A 661 21.72 -10.40 -32.48
CA GLY A 661 22.23 -11.13 -33.63
C GLY A 661 22.05 -10.29 -34.89
N GLY A 662 23.16 -9.95 -35.56
CA GLY A 662 23.15 -9.29 -36.85
C GLY A 662 23.09 -10.32 -37.98
N ILE A 663 22.03 -10.30 -38.78
CA ILE A 663 21.93 -11.09 -40.02
C ILE A 663 22.38 -10.17 -41.17
N PRO A 664 23.53 -10.43 -41.82
CA PRO A 664 23.92 -9.68 -43.01
C PRO A 664 22.94 -10.01 -44.13
N VAL A 665 22.22 -9.00 -44.64
CA VAL A 665 21.23 -9.19 -45.69
C VAL A 665 21.87 -8.94 -47.05
N GLN A 666 22.78 -7.96 -47.14
CA GLN A 666 23.55 -7.57 -48.33
C GLN A 666 24.88 -6.89 -47.90
N PRO A 667 25.90 -6.77 -48.76
CA PRO A 667 27.10 -6.00 -48.46
C PRO A 667 26.73 -4.56 -48.02
N GLY A 668 27.18 -4.16 -46.84
CA GLY A 668 26.87 -2.84 -46.27
C GLY A 668 25.50 -2.69 -45.61
N VAL A 669 24.63 -3.73 -45.61
CA VAL A 669 23.30 -3.70 -44.96
C VAL A 669 23.12 -4.89 -44.01
N SER A 670 22.91 -4.62 -42.72
CA SER A 670 22.68 -5.63 -41.68
C SER A 670 21.32 -5.45 -41.00
N LEU A 671 20.57 -6.53 -40.83
CA LEU A 671 19.40 -6.58 -39.94
C LEU A 671 19.86 -6.96 -38.53
N GLU A 672 19.57 -6.13 -37.53
CA GLU A 672 19.89 -6.37 -36.13
C GLU A 672 18.62 -6.80 -35.39
N LEU A 673 18.60 -8.04 -34.89
CA LEU A 673 17.55 -8.52 -34.00
C LEU A 673 18.11 -8.54 -32.58
N GLY A 674 17.43 -7.87 -31.64
CA GLY A 674 17.82 -7.76 -30.25
C GLY A 674 16.77 -8.34 -29.32
N PHE A 675 17.21 -9.14 -28.35
CA PHE A 675 16.43 -9.59 -27.21
C PHE A 675 17.14 -9.15 -25.93
N ALA A 676 16.44 -8.51 -25.01
CA ALA A 676 17.01 -8.01 -23.76
C ALA A 676 16.17 -8.44 -22.56
N VAL A 677 16.80 -9.04 -21.57
CA VAL A 677 16.23 -9.30 -20.25
C VAL A 677 17.10 -8.59 -19.23
N GLY A 678 16.49 -7.74 -18.39
CA GLY A 678 17.19 -7.00 -17.36
C GLY A 678 16.48 -7.11 -16.02
N VAL A 679 17.26 -7.21 -14.95
CA VAL A 679 16.80 -6.97 -13.58
C VAL A 679 17.68 -5.89 -12.99
N SER A 680 17.06 -4.82 -12.49
CA SER A 680 17.73 -3.77 -11.72
C SER A 680 17.16 -3.72 -10.32
N ALA A 681 18.02 -3.45 -9.34
CA ALA A 681 17.62 -3.16 -7.98
C ALA A 681 18.51 -2.07 -7.38
N SER A 682 17.90 -1.15 -6.65
CA SER A 682 18.55 -0.08 -5.92
C SER A 682 18.16 -0.17 -4.46
N THR A 683 19.16 -0.18 -3.58
CA THR A 683 18.99 -0.13 -2.13
C THR A 683 19.68 1.10 -1.57
N VAL A 684 18.93 1.92 -0.83
CA VAL A 684 19.45 3.09 -0.13
C VAL A 684 20.02 2.64 1.21
N PHE A 685 21.28 2.98 1.47
CA PHE A 685 21.95 2.64 2.73
C PHE A 685 22.38 3.86 3.54
N TYR A 686 22.36 5.05 2.93
CA TYR A 686 22.63 6.31 3.62
C TYR A 686 21.79 7.44 3.02
N GLU A 687 21.23 8.27 3.88
CA GLU A 687 20.52 9.49 3.52
C GLU A 687 20.73 10.53 4.61
N ARG A 688 21.03 11.77 4.21
CA ARG A 688 21.09 12.94 5.10
C ARG A 688 20.23 14.07 4.53
N TRP A 689 19.40 14.66 5.37
CA TRP A 689 18.66 15.87 5.01
C TRP A 689 19.53 17.12 5.01
N GLY A 690 19.16 18.08 4.16
CA GLY A 690 19.73 19.42 4.21
C GLY A 690 19.41 20.14 5.52
N ASP A 691 20.27 21.06 5.90
CA ASP A 691 20.18 21.86 7.13
C ASP A 691 19.64 23.27 6.91
N ASN A 692 19.44 23.70 5.67
CA ASN A 692 19.01 25.06 5.33
C ASN A 692 17.70 25.09 4.52
N SER A 693 16.79 24.14 4.80
CA SER A 693 15.41 24.15 4.33
C SER A 693 14.52 23.23 5.19
N LEU A 694 13.24 23.60 5.37
CA LEU A 694 12.22 22.79 6.04
C LEU A 694 11.58 21.73 5.11
N THR A 695 11.90 21.72 3.82
CA THR A 695 11.21 20.89 2.82
C THR A 695 11.29 19.38 3.09
N ALA A 696 12.46 18.86 3.49
CA ALA A 696 12.63 17.44 3.80
C ALA A 696 11.84 17.01 5.06
N PRO A 697 12.02 17.64 6.24
CA PRO A 697 11.24 17.25 7.43
C PRO A 697 9.74 17.46 7.24
N MET A 698 9.31 18.52 6.55
CA MET A 698 7.89 18.74 6.23
C MET A 698 7.35 17.64 5.32
N MET A 699 8.07 17.26 4.26
CA MET A 699 7.63 16.19 3.33
C MET A 699 7.34 14.90 4.08
N HIS A 700 8.26 14.45 4.93
CA HIS A 700 8.10 13.19 5.64
C HIS A 700 7.09 13.26 6.77
N TYR A 701 7.10 14.31 7.59
CA TYR A 701 6.15 14.45 8.70
C TYR A 701 4.70 14.51 8.19
N LEU A 702 4.44 15.38 7.22
CA LEU A 702 3.08 15.59 6.70
C LEU A 702 2.58 14.35 5.95
N HIS A 703 3.46 13.62 5.27
CA HIS A 703 3.14 12.31 4.70
C HIS A 703 2.74 11.30 5.80
N LEU A 704 3.56 11.12 6.84
CA LEU A 704 3.27 10.18 7.93
C LEU A 704 1.95 10.49 8.65
N GLN A 705 1.64 11.77 8.86
CA GLN A 705 0.35 12.20 9.39
C GLN A 705 -0.80 11.86 8.44
N ALA A 706 -0.63 12.09 7.13
CA ALA A 706 -1.65 11.80 6.12
C ALA A 706 -1.95 10.30 5.97
N VAL A 707 -0.94 9.43 6.09
CA VAL A 707 -1.12 7.97 6.00
C VAL A 707 -1.52 7.31 7.32
N GLY A 708 -1.54 8.06 8.42
CA GLY A 708 -1.88 7.54 9.75
C GLY A 708 -0.79 6.67 10.37
N GLU A 709 0.49 6.93 10.07
CA GLU A 709 1.65 6.24 10.66
C GLU A 709 2.58 7.20 11.46
N PRO A 710 2.05 8.06 12.36
CA PRO A 710 2.86 9.03 13.11
C PRO A 710 3.90 8.38 14.02
N GLU A 711 3.73 7.11 14.39
CA GLU A 711 4.67 6.36 15.23
C GLU A 711 6.04 6.14 14.58
N ARG A 712 6.16 6.29 13.26
CA ARG A 712 7.43 6.16 12.53
C ARG A 712 8.30 7.41 12.63
N TRP A 713 7.71 8.55 12.95
CA TRP A 713 8.40 9.85 12.97
C TRP A 713 9.62 9.88 13.91
N PRO A 714 9.54 9.41 15.18
CA PRO A 714 10.69 9.45 16.09
C PRO A 714 11.90 8.65 15.57
N GLY A 715 11.68 7.50 14.93
CA GLY A 715 12.74 6.69 14.34
C GLY A 715 13.43 7.40 13.18
N LEU A 716 12.66 8.14 12.37
CA LEU A 716 13.19 8.96 11.29
C LEU A 716 14.01 10.14 11.83
N CYS A 717 13.54 10.82 12.87
CA CYS A 717 14.29 11.88 13.55
C CYS A 717 15.62 11.37 14.12
N GLN A 718 15.65 10.15 14.66
CA GLN A 718 16.89 9.53 15.15
C GLN A 718 17.86 9.25 14.01
N ALA A 719 17.38 8.70 12.89
CA ALA A 719 18.21 8.45 11.69
C ALA A 719 18.77 9.75 11.10
N GLN A 720 18.02 10.85 11.21
CA GLN A 720 18.38 12.17 10.67
C GLN A 720 18.95 13.15 11.72
N ALA A 721 19.35 12.65 12.90
CA ALA A 721 19.76 13.50 14.02
C ALA A 721 20.88 14.49 13.67
N GLN A 722 21.83 14.08 12.82
CA GLN A 722 22.89 14.97 12.34
C GLN A 722 22.35 16.11 11.46
N GLY A 723 21.47 15.80 10.50
CA GLY A 723 20.83 16.79 9.63
C GLY A 723 19.95 17.75 10.43
N LEU A 724 19.14 17.21 11.35
CA LEU A 724 18.28 17.99 12.24
C LEU A 724 19.07 18.90 13.19
N SER A 725 20.21 18.43 13.72
CA SER A 725 21.08 19.28 14.54
C SER A 725 21.65 20.46 13.75
N GLY A 726 21.99 20.26 12.47
CA GLY A 726 22.38 21.35 11.57
C GLY A 726 21.22 22.31 11.33
N LEU A 727 20.02 21.75 11.06
CA LEU A 727 18.79 22.50 10.83
C LEU A 727 18.42 23.39 12.01
N TYR A 728 18.47 22.88 13.25
CA TYR A 728 18.13 23.67 14.45
C TYR A 728 19.08 24.86 14.63
N ARG A 729 20.37 24.70 14.32
CA ARG A 729 21.33 25.81 14.36
C ARG A 729 21.05 26.85 13.29
N GLN A 730 20.69 26.42 12.09
CA GLN A 730 20.30 27.35 11.02
C GLN A 730 18.98 28.06 11.35
N LEU A 731 17.99 27.36 11.91
CA LEU A 731 16.75 27.97 12.40
C LEU A 731 16.96 29.01 13.50
N ALA A 732 18.04 28.89 14.29
CA ALA A 732 18.40 29.88 15.30
C ALA A 732 19.04 31.15 14.71
N ASP A 733 19.64 31.06 13.51
CA ASP A 733 20.28 32.16 12.81
C ASP A 733 19.27 32.94 11.96
N GLU A 734 19.01 34.20 12.35
CA GLU A 734 18.08 35.12 11.67
C GLU A 734 18.50 35.43 10.21
N GLY A 735 19.79 35.30 9.90
CA GLY A 735 20.33 35.47 8.55
C GLY A 735 20.07 34.28 7.63
N SER A 736 19.74 33.11 8.18
CA SER A 736 19.59 31.90 7.39
C SER A 736 18.31 31.90 6.55
N ALA A 737 18.34 31.15 5.44
CA ALA A 737 17.18 31.01 4.57
C ALA A 737 16.07 30.22 5.27
N VAL A 738 16.44 29.19 6.04
CA VAL A 738 15.47 28.34 6.73
C VAL A 738 14.77 29.04 7.90
N HIS A 739 15.43 30.00 8.56
CA HIS A 739 14.78 30.84 9.55
C HIS A 739 13.65 31.67 8.93
N LYS A 740 13.95 32.35 7.81
CA LYS A 740 12.97 33.13 7.04
C LYS A 740 11.86 32.26 6.45
N GLU A 741 12.19 31.04 6.02
CA GLU A 741 11.20 30.04 5.61
C GLU A 741 10.28 29.62 6.76
N ALA A 742 10.82 29.42 7.97
CA ALA A 742 10.04 29.13 9.17
C ALA A 742 9.13 30.30 9.55
N GLU A 743 9.62 31.54 9.50
CA GLU A 743 8.80 32.73 9.73
C GLU A 743 7.61 32.80 8.76
N TYR A 744 7.84 32.52 7.49
CA TYR A 744 6.80 32.50 6.46
C TYR A 744 5.67 31.51 6.80
N PHE A 745 5.99 30.32 7.31
CA PHE A 745 4.97 29.38 7.77
C PHE A 745 4.32 29.82 9.09
N LEU A 746 5.10 30.25 10.07
CA LEU A 746 4.59 30.69 11.38
C LEU A 746 3.63 31.89 11.27
N ARG A 747 3.84 32.81 10.31
CA ARG A 747 2.93 33.94 10.05
C ARG A 747 1.55 33.51 9.55
N ARG A 748 1.43 32.31 8.97
CA ARG A 748 0.14 31.74 8.51
C ARG A 748 -0.54 30.87 9.55
N GLN A 749 0.17 30.52 10.61
CA GLN A 749 -0.38 29.78 11.73
C GLN A 749 -1.12 30.73 12.70
N PRO A 750 -1.92 30.21 13.64
CA PRO A 750 -2.53 31.03 14.68
C PRO A 750 -1.49 31.84 15.46
N GLN A 751 -1.74 33.14 15.65
CA GLN A 751 -0.81 34.08 16.29
C GLN A 751 -0.97 34.09 17.82
N ASP A 752 -0.65 32.97 18.48
CA ASP A 752 -0.76 32.73 19.93
C ASP A 752 0.59 32.85 20.68
N GLY A 753 1.55 33.53 20.08
CA GLY A 753 2.93 33.66 20.58
C GLY A 753 3.80 32.41 20.39
N PHE A 754 3.32 31.35 19.73
CA PHE A 754 4.11 30.14 19.47
C PHE A 754 5.40 30.42 18.68
N GLY A 755 5.35 31.28 17.66
CA GLY A 755 6.54 31.60 16.85
C GLY A 755 7.72 32.11 17.69
N GLN A 756 7.47 32.93 18.71
CA GLN A 756 8.51 33.41 19.62
C GLN A 756 9.11 32.27 20.47
N ARG A 757 8.26 31.37 20.97
CA ARG A 757 8.68 30.18 21.73
C ARG A 757 9.49 29.21 20.86
N PHE A 758 9.07 29.03 19.61
CA PHE A 758 9.75 28.20 18.61
C PHE A 758 11.20 28.67 18.40
N PHE A 759 11.40 29.94 18.04
CA PHE A 759 12.76 30.45 17.82
C PHE A 759 13.58 30.53 19.10
N ALA A 760 12.95 30.76 20.27
CA ALA A 760 13.65 30.67 21.55
C ALA A 760 14.19 29.26 21.83
N ALA A 761 13.44 28.20 21.51
CA ALA A 761 13.90 26.82 21.63
C ALA A 761 15.07 26.51 20.68
N MET A 762 15.03 27.01 19.45
CA MET A 762 16.12 26.85 18.46
C MET A 762 17.40 27.55 18.92
N ARG A 763 17.30 28.80 19.42
CA ARG A 763 18.44 29.53 19.99
C ARG A 763 19.02 28.82 21.21
N ALA A 764 18.17 28.37 22.15
CA ALA A 764 18.63 27.63 23.31
C ALA A 764 19.45 26.39 22.91
N PHE A 765 19.01 25.63 21.90
CA PHE A 765 19.77 24.51 21.37
C PHE A 765 21.09 24.93 20.71
N ALA A 766 21.09 25.97 19.89
CA ALA A 766 22.30 26.47 19.23
C ALA A 766 23.36 26.95 20.22
N ASP A 767 22.93 27.59 21.32
CA ASP A 767 23.78 28.08 22.41
C ASP A 767 24.20 26.98 23.39
N GLY A 768 23.72 25.75 23.21
CA GLY A 768 24.02 24.60 24.07
C GLY A 768 23.28 24.61 25.42
N SER A 769 22.37 25.55 25.65
CA SER A 769 21.54 25.65 26.87
C SER A 769 20.25 24.80 26.79
N GLY A 770 19.84 24.43 25.58
CA GLY A 770 18.68 23.60 25.28
C GLY A 770 19.05 22.21 24.74
N SER A 771 18.19 21.23 24.97
CA SER A 771 18.39 19.85 24.49
C SER A 771 17.87 19.63 23.07
N PHE A 772 18.41 18.62 22.37
CA PHE A 772 17.91 18.19 21.06
C PHE A 772 16.41 17.84 21.11
N ALA A 773 15.95 17.24 22.21
CA ALA A 773 14.55 16.87 22.41
C ALA A 773 13.62 18.10 22.51
N GLN A 774 14.06 19.18 23.16
CA GLN A 774 13.27 20.42 23.27
C GLN A 774 13.14 21.12 21.91
N ALA A 775 14.24 21.22 21.16
CA ALA A 775 14.19 21.76 19.79
C ALA A 775 13.33 20.87 18.87
N GLY A 776 13.44 19.55 18.99
CA GLY A 776 12.60 18.60 18.27
C GLY A 776 11.12 18.75 18.58
N ALA A 777 10.74 18.89 19.85
CA ALA A 777 9.35 19.11 20.24
C ALA A 777 8.77 20.42 19.67
N ALA A 778 9.58 21.49 19.62
CA ALA A 778 9.17 22.74 19.00
C ALA A 778 8.99 22.60 17.48
N LEU A 779 9.86 21.86 16.80
CA LEU A 779 9.68 21.53 15.37
C LEU A 779 8.41 20.70 15.14
N ASP A 780 8.17 19.68 15.95
CA ASP A 780 6.99 18.82 15.85
C ASP A 780 5.69 19.63 16.01
N GLU A 781 5.63 20.55 16.98
CA GLU A 781 4.46 21.42 17.17
C GLU A 781 4.26 22.35 15.97
N MET A 782 5.33 22.91 15.39
CA MET A 782 5.24 23.74 14.19
C MET A 782 4.68 22.95 12.99
N LEU A 783 5.17 21.71 12.79
CA LEU A 783 4.72 20.84 11.71
C LEU A 783 3.27 20.37 11.91
N GLN A 784 2.88 20.07 13.16
CA GLN A 784 1.51 19.72 13.52
C GLN A 784 0.53 20.86 13.21
N ARG A 785 0.90 22.10 13.57
CA ARG A 785 0.13 23.32 13.25
C ARG A 785 0.06 23.58 11.75
N GLN A 786 1.08 23.16 10.99
CA GLN A 786 1.12 23.32 9.54
C GLN A 786 0.25 22.30 8.80
N TYR A 787 -0.02 21.14 9.39
CA TYR A 787 -0.71 20.03 8.73
C TYR A 787 -2.11 20.39 8.18
N PRO A 788 -3.00 21.08 8.91
CA PRO A 788 -4.30 21.50 8.38
C PRO A 788 -4.18 22.47 7.19
N LEU A 789 -3.23 23.42 7.25
CA LEU A 789 -2.96 24.38 6.17
C LEU A 789 -2.46 23.65 4.92
N TRP A 790 -1.55 22.70 5.09
CA TRP A 790 -1.03 21.87 4.02
C TRP A 790 -2.12 20.99 3.37
N GLN A 791 -3.04 20.44 4.16
CA GLN A 791 -4.21 19.71 3.63
C GLN A 791 -5.11 20.62 2.80
N ALA A 792 -5.35 21.85 3.26
CA ALA A 792 -6.11 22.84 2.51
C ALA A 792 -5.42 23.18 1.17
N ASP A 793 -4.10 23.39 1.17
CA ASP A 793 -3.33 23.65 -0.05
C ASP A 793 -3.39 22.48 -1.05
N LYS A 794 -3.28 21.24 -0.56
CA LYS A 794 -3.45 20.03 -1.38
C LYS A 794 -4.82 19.97 -2.04
N GLN A 795 -5.86 20.29 -1.28
CA GLN A 795 -7.22 20.34 -1.78
C GLN A 795 -7.42 21.48 -2.77
N ALA A 796 -6.74 22.61 -2.64
CA ALA A 796 -6.81 23.73 -3.58
C ALA A 796 -6.06 23.52 -4.90
N PHE A 797 -5.43 22.35 -5.10
CA PHE A 797 -4.60 22.08 -6.28
C PHE A 797 -5.38 22.16 -7.61
N PRO A 798 -4.95 23.00 -8.58
CA PRO A 798 -5.67 23.18 -9.84
C PRO A 798 -5.75 21.93 -10.74
N GLY A 799 -4.77 21.02 -10.64
CA GLY A 799 -4.75 19.79 -11.44
C GLY A 799 -5.67 18.69 -10.91
N LEU A 800 -6.42 18.92 -9.83
CA LEU A 800 -7.52 18.05 -9.44
C LEU A 800 -8.75 18.42 -10.30
N VAL A 801 -9.10 17.55 -11.25
CA VAL A 801 -10.24 17.71 -12.15
C VAL A 801 -11.45 17.00 -11.56
N GLU A 802 -12.45 17.80 -11.18
CA GLU A 802 -13.68 17.30 -10.59
C GLU A 802 -14.71 16.98 -11.66
N HIS A 803 -15.15 15.73 -11.75
CA HIS A 803 -16.16 15.34 -12.73
C HIS A 803 -17.57 15.44 -12.16
N ALA A 804 -18.53 15.80 -13.02
CA ALA A 804 -19.94 15.66 -12.70
C ALA A 804 -20.29 14.19 -12.48
N LEU A 805 -21.30 13.92 -11.65
CA LEU A 805 -21.83 12.57 -11.55
C LEU A 805 -22.54 12.22 -12.87
N GLN A 806 -21.93 11.38 -13.70
CA GLN A 806 -22.55 10.94 -14.97
C GLN A 806 -23.93 10.32 -14.70
N ALA A 807 -24.95 10.77 -15.44
CA ALA A 807 -26.35 10.35 -15.28
C ALA A 807 -26.54 8.84 -15.43
#